data_AF-A0A0B7NP62-F1
#
_entry.id   AF-A0A0B7NP62-F1
#
_cell.length_a   1.000
_cell.length_b   1.000
_cell.length_c   1.000
_cell.angle_alpha   90.00
_cell.angle_beta   90.00
_cell.angle_gamma   90.00
#
_symmetry.space_group_name_H-M   'P 1'
#
loop_
_entity.id
_entity.type
_entity.pdbx_description
1 polymer ?
#
loop_
_entity_poly.entity_id
_entity_poly.type
_entity_poly.pdbx_seq_one_letter_code
_entity_poly.pdbx_strand_id
1 'polypeptide(L)'
;MKDIDRISTTDIEECVCSKRLYHSDQYHLVTDDEKVRVQENLLKWYQAEKRTNMPWRKENDKSWDAKVLGQRAYEVWVSEIMLQQTQVATVIEYYNRWMTAFPTIQDLANADIEKVNSLWAGLGYYSRAKRLWEGAQKVVHQLGELLPNNAKELQSEIPGVGRYTAGAIASIVFGEATPVVDGNVIRVIARWRAIHADPKKAKTVELFWDIAGSMVPESNPGDFNQAMMELGAQICTPQNPNCVGCPIRNDCKALNQLKHAQELSKMGFFDEKGKKRKMADSDHSCTVCHQLPNDLEEDEYTVRRYPLKVDKKPPRDEECAVTIIERSISTNAEPLYLISKRPETGLLAGLWEFPCLELDSLNTDYHERIRKSTDFLKTRYHLDLNQSTRHDLGNVVHLFSHIRKVYHIEWIQYQGNLDVIDIDEGQVKWVALTELKASPIPTGLKKALKLLEKFKTKTFTPLKKRTVFDGCNFGWLNFVLTENPAGRSNAHMMQRIVTSSHQHLGRIKLSANIQVRIQLYCTMEQENTGKVTRLVVFAFWSVVLLGLPFWWKTTEVYRANYYQLSTEIKAKLADKLSSFKYKANFPIDVSVYEQEKAKGHKEATIGHYFIYVDRADDTGLKVGSERSSFLKINDMTTNSIANTLATVIPPVYLSEYEDLGNMACHFEQENKNDVSSMRTFKYSSQYETTFSLMNNNPENMKMDWEIRNAVNSYLSLFLKEVSIVSNFTIDSQIQNYAPLSLKPYFKEREGKPNYYYFEPQHLPHFVNSAEWNLASTITSYPSINFILYVPSVEEAPLRVHDSKGQPLLTSAFLIPRWGGIVIKNPPKSARNEYTFTKEDLQPIMKIFLSQLRSLIGIHDLESKISNKFSANCHVTFEPATRSGITTLEKDNLIRSRTMENVVNTISTLKSLAQLVDEIPNMVVEDHISIKVHRSLDALDSVSQALSRDSYLEALQSSIETVELAEKAFFDPTMVSMLYFPDEHKYAIYMPLFVPISVPLIMALLKEIKKLKQTKNIKMKDE
;
A
#
# COMPACT_ATOMS: atom_id res chain seq x y z
N MET A 1 -35.23 27.78 29.01
CA MET A 1 -33.82 28.24 29.12
C MET A 1 -33.02 27.62 30.27
N LYS A 2 -33.57 26.79 31.19
CA LYS A 2 -32.74 26.07 32.19
C LYS A 2 -32.65 24.55 32.01
N ASP A 3 -33.51 23.97 31.18
CA ASP A 3 -33.56 22.50 31.00
C ASP A 3 -32.72 21.98 29.81
N ILE A 4 -32.15 22.87 28.99
CA ILE A 4 -31.40 22.48 27.77
C ILE A 4 -29.91 22.23 28.05
N ASP A 5 -29.27 23.01 28.94
CA ASP A 5 -27.85 22.84 29.29
C ASP A 5 -27.54 21.49 29.95
N ARG A 6 -28.54 20.84 30.57
CA ARG A 6 -28.37 19.51 31.17
C ARG A 6 -28.30 18.37 30.15
N ILE A 7 -28.78 18.58 28.93
CA ILE A 7 -28.96 17.51 27.93
C ILE A 7 -27.61 17.08 27.31
N SER A 8 -26.68 18.04 27.12
CA SER A 8 -25.46 17.79 26.32
C SER A 8 -24.45 16.81 26.94
N THR A 9 -24.39 16.70 28.28
CA THR A 9 -23.50 15.76 28.98
C THR A 9 -24.16 14.41 29.16
N THR A 10 -25.44 14.37 29.57
CA THR A 10 -26.20 13.12 29.75
C THR A 10 -26.30 12.32 28.47
N ASP A 11 -26.51 12.97 27.32
CA ASP A 11 -26.54 12.31 26.02
C ASP A 11 -25.23 11.58 25.66
N ILE A 12 -24.08 12.12 26.07
CA ILE A 12 -22.76 11.52 25.79
C ILE A 12 -22.51 10.36 26.76
N GLU A 13 -22.89 10.53 28.02
CA GLU A 13 -22.82 9.49 29.06
C GLU A 13 -23.68 8.28 28.67
N GLU A 14 -24.96 8.46 28.32
CA GLU A 14 -25.85 7.39 27.88
C GLU A 14 -25.33 6.69 26.61
N CYS A 15 -24.82 7.46 25.65
CA CYS A 15 -24.29 6.95 24.39
C CYS A 15 -23.08 6.02 24.58
N VAL A 16 -22.16 6.35 25.49
CA VAL A 16 -21.03 5.47 25.82
C VAL A 16 -21.45 4.33 26.74
N CYS A 17 -22.28 4.59 27.75
CA CYS A 17 -22.73 3.58 28.73
C CYS A 17 -23.56 2.45 28.11
N SER A 18 -24.22 2.66 26.97
CA SER A 18 -24.91 1.58 26.25
C SER A 18 -23.97 0.56 25.60
N LYS A 19 -22.66 0.89 25.47
CA LYS A 19 -21.67 0.18 24.64
C LYS A 19 -22.01 0.09 23.15
N ARG A 20 -23.10 0.69 22.67
CA ARG A 20 -23.53 0.65 21.25
C ARG A 20 -23.85 2.01 20.65
N LEU A 21 -23.42 3.09 21.29
CA LEU A 21 -23.67 4.46 20.86
C LEU A 21 -25.17 4.74 20.76
N TYR A 22 -25.92 4.49 21.83
CA TYR A 22 -27.35 4.79 21.85
C TYR A 22 -27.57 6.31 21.86
N HIS A 23 -28.39 6.81 20.95
CA HIS A 23 -28.82 8.21 20.90
C HIS A 23 -30.03 8.35 19.95
N SER A 24 -30.79 9.45 20.13
CA SER A 24 -31.84 9.87 19.20
C SER A 24 -31.32 10.80 18.10
N ASP A 25 -32.13 11.08 17.08
CA ASP A 25 -31.78 12.02 16.00
C ASP A 25 -31.44 13.44 16.50
N GLN A 26 -31.97 13.86 17.66
CA GLN A 26 -31.67 15.16 18.27
C GLN A 26 -30.18 15.32 18.62
N TYR A 27 -29.48 14.20 18.87
CA TYR A 27 -28.06 14.20 19.19
C TYR A 27 -27.17 14.82 18.10
N HIS A 28 -27.62 14.85 16.85
CA HIS A 28 -26.84 15.43 15.75
C HIS A 28 -27.11 16.93 15.53
N LEU A 29 -28.22 17.48 16.03
CA LEU A 29 -28.63 18.88 15.87
C LEU A 29 -27.65 19.85 16.54
N VAL A 30 -27.40 21.01 15.93
CA VAL A 30 -26.54 22.07 16.49
C VAL A 30 -27.42 23.11 17.19
N THR A 31 -27.05 23.54 18.41
CA THR A 31 -27.75 24.63 19.11
C THR A 31 -27.21 26.00 18.69
N ASP A 32 -28.00 27.07 18.86
CA ASP A 32 -27.57 28.42 18.48
C ASP A 32 -26.30 28.87 19.24
N ASP A 33 -26.20 28.56 20.54
CA ASP A 33 -25.01 28.85 21.35
C ASP A 33 -23.78 28.05 20.88
N GLU A 34 -23.96 26.79 20.46
CA GLU A 34 -22.88 25.97 19.88
C GLU A 34 -22.46 26.55 18.52
N LYS A 35 -23.41 26.93 17.68
CA LYS A 35 -23.19 27.53 16.36
C LYS A 35 -22.32 28.78 16.46
N VAL A 36 -22.66 29.73 17.32
CA VAL A 36 -21.89 30.98 17.49
C VAL A 36 -20.46 30.69 17.93
N ARG A 37 -20.26 29.87 18.99
CA ARG A 37 -18.92 29.50 19.46
C ARG A 37 -18.09 28.80 18.40
N VAL A 38 -18.69 27.90 17.63
CA VAL A 38 -17.99 27.16 16.57
C VAL A 38 -17.61 28.09 15.41
N GLN A 39 -18.50 28.99 15.00
CA GLN A 39 -18.21 30.02 13.99
C GLN A 39 -17.04 30.91 14.43
N GLU A 40 -17.09 31.50 15.62
CA GLU A 40 -16.05 32.39 16.13
C GLU A 40 -14.68 31.70 16.26
N ASN A 41 -14.63 30.53 16.91
CA ASN A 41 -13.38 29.80 17.13
C ASN A 41 -12.75 29.34 15.81
N LEU A 42 -13.57 28.86 14.87
CA LEU A 42 -13.10 28.40 13.57
C LEU A 42 -12.57 29.55 12.70
N LEU A 43 -13.29 30.67 12.65
CA LEU A 43 -12.86 31.85 11.89
C LEU A 43 -11.60 32.48 12.47
N LYS A 44 -11.52 32.61 13.80
CA LYS A 44 -10.33 33.12 14.51
C LYS A 44 -9.10 32.25 14.24
N TRP A 45 -9.25 30.92 14.28
CA TRP A 45 -8.20 29.98 13.90
C TRP A 45 -7.81 30.13 12.42
N TYR A 46 -8.78 30.23 11.52
CA TYR A 46 -8.51 30.34 10.09
C TYR A 46 -7.74 31.60 9.73
N GLN A 47 -8.04 32.76 10.34
CA GLN A 47 -7.26 33.97 10.07
C GLN A 47 -5.80 33.87 10.54
N ALA A 48 -5.50 33.08 11.57
CA ALA A 48 -4.14 32.85 12.05
C ALA A 48 -3.38 31.78 11.23
N GLU A 49 -4.07 30.70 10.83
CA GLU A 49 -3.43 29.48 10.31
C GLU A 49 -3.69 29.21 8.81
N LYS A 50 -4.46 30.06 8.10
CA LYS A 50 -4.74 29.86 6.67
C LYS A 50 -3.45 29.85 5.84
N ARG A 51 -3.27 28.80 5.04
CA ARG A 51 -2.13 28.70 4.12
C ARG A 51 -2.20 29.82 3.07
N THR A 52 -1.16 30.66 3.05
CA THR A 52 -1.00 31.80 2.15
C THR A 52 -0.33 31.46 0.81
N ASN A 53 0.25 30.26 0.68
CA ASN A 53 0.96 29.80 -0.52
C ASN A 53 0.05 29.24 -1.63
N MET A 54 -1.26 29.49 -1.58
CA MET A 54 -2.22 29.10 -2.62
C MET A 54 -2.53 30.30 -3.53
N PRO A 55 -2.09 30.32 -4.80
CA PRO A 55 -2.23 31.48 -5.69
C PRO A 55 -3.67 31.96 -5.93
N TRP A 56 -4.64 31.06 -5.79
CA TRP A 56 -6.08 31.36 -5.92
C TRP A 56 -6.72 31.93 -4.64
N ARG A 57 -6.02 31.95 -3.49
CA ARG A 57 -6.47 32.60 -2.24
C ARG A 57 -5.99 34.05 -2.15
N LYS A 58 -6.32 34.85 -3.18
CA LYS A 58 -6.15 36.31 -3.14
C LYS A 58 -7.24 36.94 -2.26
N GLU A 59 -6.96 38.14 -1.76
CA GLU A 59 -7.97 39.00 -1.15
C GLU A 59 -9.18 39.18 -2.09
N ASN A 60 -10.36 39.36 -1.49
CA ASN A 60 -11.60 39.59 -2.21
C ASN A 60 -12.44 40.57 -1.41
N ASP A 61 -12.71 41.74 -1.99
CA ASP A 61 -13.65 42.72 -1.42
C ASP A 61 -14.96 42.67 -2.21
N LYS A 62 -16.06 42.41 -1.50
CA LYS A 62 -17.40 42.29 -2.07
C LYS A 62 -17.92 43.62 -2.66
N SER A 63 -17.28 44.75 -2.35
CA SER A 63 -17.62 46.09 -2.87
C SER A 63 -16.95 46.44 -4.20
N TRP A 64 -16.09 45.56 -4.74
CA TRP A 64 -15.45 45.75 -6.04
C TRP A 64 -16.44 45.79 -7.22
N ASP A 65 -16.03 46.43 -8.32
CA ASP A 65 -16.79 46.45 -9.56
C ASP A 65 -17.07 45.03 -10.11
N ALA A 66 -18.20 44.88 -10.80
CA ALA A 66 -18.67 43.62 -11.35
C ALA A 66 -17.63 42.94 -12.27
N LYS A 67 -16.78 43.70 -12.99
CA LYS A 67 -15.71 43.12 -13.80
C LYS A 67 -14.58 42.51 -12.97
N VAL A 68 -14.22 43.15 -11.85
CA VAL A 68 -13.18 42.66 -10.93
C VAL A 68 -13.68 41.41 -10.20
N LEU A 69 -14.93 41.42 -9.73
CA LEU A 69 -15.58 40.24 -9.17
C LEU A 69 -15.74 39.12 -10.21
N GLY A 70 -16.04 39.43 -11.47
CA GLY A 70 -16.09 38.46 -12.57
C GLY A 70 -14.73 37.78 -12.83
N GLN A 71 -13.65 38.56 -12.87
CA GLN A 71 -12.28 38.01 -12.96
C GLN A 71 -11.95 37.14 -11.74
N ARG A 72 -12.33 37.56 -10.53
CA ARG A 72 -12.12 36.77 -9.31
C ARG A 72 -12.94 35.47 -9.31
N ALA A 73 -14.16 35.49 -9.86
CA ALA A 73 -15.00 34.31 -10.04
C ALA A 73 -14.37 33.31 -11.01
N TYR A 74 -13.78 33.77 -12.12
CA TYR A 74 -12.99 32.93 -13.03
C TYR A 74 -11.80 32.28 -12.32
N GLU A 75 -10.99 33.07 -11.59
CA GLU A 75 -9.84 32.59 -10.84
C GLU A 75 -10.18 31.50 -9.81
N VAL A 76 -11.26 31.70 -9.05
CA VAL A 76 -11.74 30.73 -8.06
C VAL A 76 -12.29 29.50 -8.77
N TRP A 77 -13.12 29.66 -9.80
CA TRP A 77 -13.71 28.56 -10.57
C TRP A 77 -12.65 27.62 -11.14
N VAL A 78 -11.61 28.14 -11.79
CA VAL A 78 -10.48 27.34 -12.31
C VAL A 78 -9.84 26.52 -11.17
N SER A 79 -9.57 27.14 -10.02
CA SER A 79 -8.95 26.46 -8.87
C SER A 79 -9.83 25.35 -8.30
N GLU A 80 -11.13 25.60 -8.14
CA GLU A 80 -12.10 24.62 -7.62
C GLU A 80 -12.25 23.42 -8.56
N ILE A 81 -12.28 23.62 -9.88
CA ILE A 81 -12.32 22.53 -10.85
C ILE A 81 -11.01 21.73 -10.83
N MET A 82 -9.84 22.37 -10.67
CA MET A 82 -8.56 21.66 -10.54
C MET A 82 -8.46 20.85 -9.25
N LEU A 83 -8.90 21.40 -8.12
CA LEU A 83 -8.83 20.76 -6.78
C LEU A 83 -9.71 19.52 -6.63
N GLN A 84 -10.72 19.32 -7.49
CA GLN A 84 -11.53 18.10 -7.50
C GLN A 84 -10.64 16.84 -7.60
N GLN A 85 -10.60 16.05 -6.51
CA GLN A 85 -9.81 14.82 -6.38
C GLN A 85 -8.30 14.99 -6.66
N THR A 86 -7.75 16.21 -6.54
CA THR A 86 -6.34 16.51 -6.80
C THR A 86 -5.73 17.25 -5.60
N GLN A 87 -4.49 16.95 -5.24
CA GLN A 87 -3.84 17.54 -4.05
C GLN A 87 -3.41 18.99 -4.31
N VAL A 88 -3.56 19.87 -3.30
CA VAL A 88 -3.21 21.30 -3.38
C VAL A 88 -1.80 21.53 -3.93
N ALA A 89 -0.81 20.79 -3.41
CA ALA A 89 0.59 20.94 -3.83
C ALA A 89 0.78 20.71 -5.34
N THR A 90 0.07 19.75 -5.92
CA THR A 90 0.07 19.51 -7.38
C THR A 90 -0.63 20.63 -8.13
N VAL A 91 -1.77 21.12 -7.63
CA VAL A 91 -2.57 22.14 -8.33
C VAL A 91 -1.86 23.48 -8.45
N ILE A 92 -0.99 23.87 -7.50
CA ILE A 92 -0.26 25.17 -7.54
C ILE A 92 0.48 25.37 -8.88
N GLU A 93 1.23 24.38 -9.34
CA GLU A 93 2.02 24.48 -10.57
C GLU A 93 1.14 24.58 -11.83
N TYR A 94 0.10 23.76 -11.91
CA TYR A 94 -0.83 23.75 -13.05
C TYR A 94 -1.68 25.01 -13.09
N TYR A 95 -2.13 25.51 -11.94
CA TYR A 95 -2.88 26.76 -11.84
C TYR A 95 -2.05 27.94 -12.33
N ASN A 96 -0.78 28.05 -11.90
CA ASN A 96 0.11 29.12 -12.35
C ASN A 96 0.37 29.06 -13.87
N ARG A 97 0.62 27.87 -14.42
CA ARG A 97 0.77 27.67 -15.88
C ARG A 97 -0.52 27.98 -16.65
N TRP A 98 -1.67 27.59 -16.10
CA TRP A 98 -2.98 27.87 -16.69
C TRP A 98 -3.30 29.36 -16.69
N MET A 99 -3.21 30.05 -15.56
CA MET A 99 -3.49 31.50 -15.46
C MET A 99 -2.49 32.36 -16.25
N THR A 100 -1.29 31.84 -16.54
CA THR A 100 -0.34 32.50 -17.47
C THR A 100 -0.78 32.36 -18.93
N ALA A 101 -1.39 31.21 -19.30
CA ALA A 101 -1.81 30.94 -20.67
C ALA A 101 -3.24 31.43 -20.99
N PHE A 102 -4.13 31.42 -19.99
CA PHE A 102 -5.51 31.89 -20.04
C PHE A 102 -5.78 32.81 -18.84
N PRO A 103 -5.32 34.08 -18.88
CA PRO A 103 -5.53 35.03 -17.78
C PRO A 103 -7.00 35.32 -17.50
N THR A 104 -7.84 35.38 -18.53
CA THR A 104 -9.28 35.70 -18.44
C THR A 104 -10.17 34.56 -18.93
N ILE A 105 -11.48 34.66 -18.66
CA ILE A 105 -12.47 33.72 -19.17
C ILE A 105 -12.62 33.80 -20.71
N GLN A 106 -12.37 34.98 -21.30
CA GLN A 106 -12.33 35.21 -22.75
C GLN A 106 -11.13 34.49 -23.40
N ASP A 107 -9.95 34.55 -22.79
CA ASP A 107 -8.76 33.84 -23.29
C ASP A 107 -9.00 32.33 -23.32
N LEU A 108 -9.67 31.79 -22.30
CA LEU A 108 -10.06 30.38 -22.27
C LEU A 108 -11.14 30.04 -23.31
N ALA A 109 -12.18 30.87 -23.46
CA ALA A 109 -13.26 30.62 -24.42
C ALA A 109 -12.77 30.59 -25.87
N ASN A 110 -11.78 31.44 -26.19
CA ASN A 110 -11.13 31.52 -27.51
C ASN A 110 -10.02 30.48 -27.73
N ALA A 111 -9.66 29.70 -26.71
CA ALA A 111 -8.61 28.69 -26.82
C ALA A 111 -9.07 27.47 -27.63
N ASP A 112 -8.14 26.80 -28.31
CA ASP A 112 -8.38 25.47 -28.86
C ASP A 112 -8.34 24.38 -27.77
N ILE A 113 -9.16 23.34 -27.96
CA ILE A 113 -9.31 22.22 -27.04
C ILE A 113 -8.02 21.40 -26.90
N GLU A 114 -7.16 21.33 -27.93
CA GLU A 114 -5.86 20.66 -27.80
C GLU A 114 -4.91 21.45 -26.91
N LYS A 115 -4.94 22.79 -26.98
CA LYS A 115 -4.17 23.65 -26.07
C LYS A 115 -4.66 23.48 -24.62
N VAL A 116 -5.97 23.48 -24.40
CA VAL A 116 -6.59 23.21 -23.09
C VAL A 116 -6.16 21.84 -22.54
N ASN A 117 -6.27 20.77 -23.34
CA ASN A 117 -5.86 19.43 -22.95
C ASN A 117 -4.34 19.31 -22.68
N SER A 118 -3.50 20.05 -23.42
CA SER A 118 -2.04 20.08 -23.21
C SER A 118 -1.66 20.70 -21.86
N LEU A 119 -2.36 21.76 -21.43
CA LEU A 119 -2.11 22.42 -20.15
C LEU A 119 -2.66 21.59 -18.98
N TRP A 120 -3.76 20.85 -19.20
CA TRP A 120 -4.31 19.92 -18.22
C TRP A 120 -3.57 18.56 -18.13
N ALA A 121 -2.61 18.31 -19.04
CA ALA A 121 -1.94 17.02 -19.20
C ALA A 121 -1.13 16.62 -17.96
N GLY A 122 -1.73 15.76 -17.13
CA GLY A 122 -1.14 15.24 -15.89
C GLY A 122 -2.05 15.37 -14.66
N LEU A 123 -3.01 16.30 -14.65
CA LEU A 123 -4.01 16.44 -13.57
C LEU A 123 -5.04 15.30 -13.55
N GLY A 124 -5.22 14.60 -14.67
CA GLY A 124 -6.25 13.57 -14.83
C GLY A 124 -7.67 14.14 -14.89
N TYR A 125 -8.64 13.26 -15.17
CA TYR A 125 -10.06 13.62 -15.36
C TYR A 125 -10.24 14.77 -16.37
N TYR A 126 -9.76 14.58 -17.60
CA TYR A 126 -9.73 15.58 -18.69
C TYR A 126 -11.11 16.14 -19.07
N SER A 127 -12.19 15.41 -18.80
CA SER A 127 -13.57 15.92 -18.94
C SER A 127 -13.86 17.16 -18.07
N ARG A 128 -13.08 17.41 -17.01
CA ARG A 128 -13.11 18.66 -16.23
C ARG A 128 -12.63 19.85 -17.07
N ALA A 129 -11.50 19.70 -17.75
CA ALA A 129 -10.92 20.75 -18.61
C ALA A 129 -11.86 21.10 -19.77
N LYS A 130 -12.40 20.07 -20.43
CA LYS A 130 -13.39 20.23 -21.52
C LYS A 130 -14.64 20.97 -21.04
N ARG A 131 -15.23 20.59 -19.90
CA ARG A 131 -16.42 21.27 -19.35
C ARG A 131 -16.13 22.71 -18.89
N LEU A 132 -14.95 22.97 -18.33
CA LEU A 132 -14.49 24.31 -17.95
C LEU A 132 -14.37 25.22 -19.19
N TRP A 133 -13.85 24.68 -20.29
CA TRP A 133 -13.79 25.37 -21.60
C TRP A 133 -15.19 25.58 -22.23
N GLU A 134 -16.02 24.53 -22.31
CA GLU A 134 -17.42 24.62 -22.77
C GLU A 134 -18.22 25.66 -21.96
N GLY A 135 -18.00 25.71 -20.64
CA GLY A 135 -18.62 26.68 -19.76
C GLY A 135 -18.11 28.10 -19.98
N ALA A 136 -16.81 28.30 -20.21
CA ALA A 136 -16.25 29.61 -20.53
C ALA A 136 -16.84 30.15 -21.85
N GLN A 137 -16.95 29.29 -22.87
CA GLN A 137 -17.64 29.61 -24.12
C GLN A 137 -19.11 30.00 -23.91
N LYS A 138 -19.84 29.25 -23.06
CA LYS A 138 -21.22 29.63 -22.72
C LYS A 138 -21.30 30.99 -22.04
N VAL A 139 -20.42 31.28 -21.07
CA VAL A 139 -20.41 32.57 -20.36
C VAL A 139 -20.17 33.73 -21.31
N VAL A 140 -19.15 33.62 -22.17
CA VAL A 140 -18.78 34.66 -23.13
C VAL A 140 -19.87 34.85 -24.21
N HIS A 141 -20.41 33.77 -24.78
CA HIS A 141 -21.37 33.87 -25.89
C HIS A 141 -22.83 34.09 -25.46
N GLN A 142 -23.22 33.73 -24.24
CA GLN A 142 -24.65 33.68 -23.84
C GLN A 142 -24.97 34.41 -22.53
N LEU A 143 -23.99 34.67 -21.64
CA LEU A 143 -24.23 35.24 -20.30
C LEU A 143 -23.57 36.62 -20.09
N GLY A 144 -23.16 37.29 -21.17
CA GLY A 144 -22.61 38.65 -21.09
C GLY A 144 -21.22 38.72 -20.46
N GLU A 145 -20.38 37.69 -20.68
CA GLU A 145 -18.97 37.62 -20.25
C GLU A 145 -18.71 37.54 -18.74
N LEU A 146 -19.76 37.55 -17.90
CA LEU A 146 -19.64 37.42 -16.45
C LEU A 146 -20.28 36.11 -15.95
N LEU A 147 -19.64 35.46 -14.98
CA LEU A 147 -20.24 34.33 -14.28
C LEU A 147 -21.45 34.80 -13.45
N PRO A 148 -22.54 34.01 -13.37
CA PRO A 148 -23.66 34.31 -12.48
C PRO A 148 -23.20 34.50 -11.03
N ASN A 149 -23.84 35.44 -10.33
CA ASN A 149 -23.41 35.86 -8.99
C ASN A 149 -23.99 35.04 -7.84
N ASN A 150 -24.82 34.03 -8.13
CA ASN A 150 -25.48 33.19 -7.14
C ASN A 150 -25.34 31.70 -7.47
N ALA A 151 -25.31 30.87 -6.43
CA ALA A 151 -25.06 29.43 -6.52
C ALA A 151 -26.14 28.69 -7.34
N LYS A 152 -27.39 29.17 -7.31
CA LYS A 152 -28.49 28.53 -8.04
C LYS A 152 -28.28 28.62 -9.56
N GLU A 153 -28.00 29.82 -10.07
CA GLU A 153 -27.71 30.04 -11.49
C GLU A 153 -26.36 29.45 -11.91
N LEU A 154 -25.32 29.54 -11.06
CA LEU A 154 -24.04 28.87 -11.31
C LEU A 154 -24.21 27.35 -11.51
N GLN A 155 -25.08 26.71 -10.72
CA GLN A 155 -25.36 25.28 -10.82
C GLN A 155 -26.27 24.92 -12.01
N SER A 156 -27.25 25.76 -12.38
CA SER A 156 -28.15 25.46 -13.50
C SER A 156 -27.53 25.79 -14.86
N GLU A 157 -26.78 26.88 -14.96
CA GLU A 157 -26.32 27.40 -16.24
C GLU A 157 -24.94 26.91 -16.66
N ILE A 158 -24.00 26.64 -15.74
CA ILE A 158 -22.60 26.43 -16.10
C ILE A 158 -22.24 24.94 -16.21
N PRO A 159 -21.85 24.44 -17.40
CA PRO A 159 -21.42 23.06 -17.60
C PRO A 159 -20.34 22.60 -16.61
N GLY A 160 -20.60 21.49 -15.93
CA GLY A 160 -19.65 20.89 -14.98
C GLY A 160 -19.60 21.54 -13.60
N VAL A 161 -20.34 22.62 -13.36
CA VAL A 161 -20.50 23.21 -12.02
C VAL A 161 -21.61 22.48 -11.26
N GLY A 162 -21.22 21.73 -10.23
CA GLY A 162 -22.16 21.12 -9.28
C GLY A 162 -22.37 21.98 -8.03
N ARG A 163 -23.33 21.58 -7.17
CA ARG A 163 -23.69 22.23 -5.89
C ARG A 163 -22.48 22.71 -5.07
N TYR A 164 -21.43 21.88 -4.97
CA TYR A 164 -20.16 22.23 -4.32
C TYR A 164 -19.46 23.45 -4.95
N THR A 165 -19.16 23.38 -6.25
CA THR A 165 -18.41 24.44 -6.95
C THR A 165 -19.23 25.73 -7.07
N ALA A 166 -20.55 25.62 -7.25
CA ALA A 166 -21.46 26.75 -7.21
C ALA A 166 -21.43 27.47 -5.85
N GLY A 167 -21.59 26.72 -4.76
CA GLY A 167 -21.49 27.27 -3.40
C GLY A 167 -20.12 27.86 -3.08
N ALA A 168 -19.04 27.26 -3.59
CA ALA A 168 -17.67 27.75 -3.40
C ALA A 168 -17.48 29.12 -4.07
N ILE A 169 -17.79 29.25 -5.36
CA ILE A 169 -17.68 30.52 -6.09
C ILE A 169 -18.58 31.58 -5.44
N ALA A 170 -19.84 31.24 -5.19
CA ALA A 170 -20.83 32.18 -4.66
C ALA A 170 -20.48 32.70 -3.25
N SER A 171 -20.05 31.83 -2.34
CA SER A 171 -19.69 32.25 -0.97
C SER A 171 -18.33 32.94 -0.89
N ILE A 172 -17.33 32.51 -1.68
CA ILE A 172 -15.97 33.10 -1.68
C ILE A 172 -15.95 34.45 -2.39
N VAL A 173 -16.59 34.57 -3.55
CA VAL A 173 -16.47 35.77 -4.40
C VAL A 173 -17.62 36.74 -4.19
N PHE A 174 -18.86 36.27 -4.31
CA PHE A 174 -20.05 37.13 -4.25
C PHE A 174 -20.61 37.30 -2.82
N GLY A 175 -20.13 36.50 -1.87
CA GLY A 175 -20.51 36.59 -0.46
C GLY A 175 -21.90 36.02 -0.14
N GLU A 176 -22.46 35.17 -1.00
CA GLU A 176 -23.73 34.47 -0.72
C GLU A 176 -23.58 33.52 0.47
N ALA A 177 -24.55 33.52 1.39
CA ALA A 177 -24.60 32.67 2.57
C ALA A 177 -25.01 31.22 2.24
N THR A 178 -24.21 30.55 1.39
CA THR A 178 -24.46 29.20 0.89
C THR A 178 -23.42 28.19 1.40
N PRO A 179 -23.80 26.97 1.80
CA PRO A 179 -22.86 25.94 2.25
C PRO A 179 -21.96 25.40 1.14
N VAL A 180 -20.82 24.86 1.56
CA VAL A 180 -19.88 24.11 0.71
C VAL A 180 -19.54 22.82 1.44
N VAL A 181 -19.80 21.67 0.79
CA VAL A 181 -19.59 20.34 1.40
C VAL A 181 -18.75 19.45 0.48
N ASP A 182 -17.52 19.15 0.93
CA ASP A 182 -16.61 18.18 0.32
C ASP A 182 -16.30 17.02 1.29
N GLY A 183 -15.35 16.14 0.90
CA GLY A 183 -14.90 15.05 1.77
C GLY A 183 -14.17 15.50 3.04
N ASN A 184 -13.68 16.74 3.12
CA ASN A 184 -13.10 17.33 4.32
C ASN A 184 -14.19 17.82 5.28
N VAL A 185 -15.16 18.59 4.77
CA VAL A 185 -16.32 19.10 5.52
C VAL A 185 -17.18 17.94 6.05
N ILE A 186 -17.50 16.94 5.22
CA ILE A 186 -18.19 15.71 5.65
C ILE A 186 -17.49 15.06 6.84
N ARG A 187 -16.16 14.96 6.80
CA ARG A 187 -15.38 14.32 7.87
C ARG A 187 -15.34 15.15 9.14
N VAL A 188 -15.24 16.47 9.02
CA VAL A 188 -15.33 17.41 10.15
C VAL A 188 -16.71 17.29 10.81
N ILE A 189 -17.80 17.44 10.06
CA ILE A 189 -19.16 17.39 10.59
C ILE A 189 -19.48 16.02 11.19
N ALA A 190 -19.10 14.92 10.51
CA ALA A 190 -19.34 13.57 11.01
C ALA A 190 -18.65 13.30 12.37
N ARG A 191 -17.47 13.88 12.61
CA ARG A 191 -16.76 13.77 13.90
C ARG A 191 -17.30 14.74 14.94
N TRP A 192 -17.53 15.98 14.56
CA TRP A 192 -18.07 17.01 15.43
C TRP A 192 -19.46 16.63 15.97
N ARG A 193 -20.35 16.09 15.13
CA ARG A 193 -21.71 15.65 15.51
C ARG A 193 -21.85 14.14 15.75
N ALA A 194 -20.73 13.38 15.72
CA ALA A 194 -20.70 11.92 15.90
C ALA A 194 -21.73 11.15 15.04
N ILE A 195 -21.76 11.44 13.74
CA ILE A 195 -22.68 10.81 12.76
C ILE A 195 -22.03 9.53 12.21
N HIS A 196 -22.38 8.36 12.76
CA HIS A 196 -21.88 7.05 12.33
C HIS A 196 -22.66 6.49 11.12
N ALA A 197 -22.72 7.25 10.04
CA ALA A 197 -23.49 6.90 8.84
C ALA A 197 -22.61 6.83 7.59
N ASP A 198 -23.06 6.06 6.58
CA ASP A 198 -22.42 5.99 5.26
C ASP A 198 -22.49 7.36 4.57
N PRO A 199 -21.37 8.05 4.35
CA PRO A 199 -21.35 9.41 3.82
C PRO A 199 -21.72 9.51 2.33
N LYS A 200 -22.05 8.38 1.67
CA LYS A 200 -22.48 8.33 0.26
C LYS A 200 -23.98 8.13 0.08
N LYS A 201 -24.74 7.79 1.14
CA LYS A 201 -26.20 7.64 1.06
C LYS A 201 -26.86 9.02 0.94
N ALA A 202 -27.83 9.15 0.04
CA ALA A 202 -28.49 10.43 -0.24
C ALA A 202 -29.02 11.15 1.03
N LYS A 203 -29.73 10.43 1.92
CA LYS A 203 -30.21 10.98 3.22
C LYS A 203 -29.06 11.55 4.07
N THR A 204 -27.92 10.86 4.11
CA THR A 204 -26.74 11.27 4.89
C THR A 204 -26.02 12.45 4.23
N VAL A 205 -25.95 12.48 2.90
CA VAL A 205 -25.38 13.60 2.13
C VAL A 205 -26.19 14.86 2.38
N GLU A 206 -27.52 14.81 2.25
CA GLU A 206 -28.37 15.98 2.52
C GLU A 206 -28.26 16.45 3.99
N LEU A 207 -28.20 15.54 4.97
CA LEU A 207 -27.96 15.94 6.36
C LEU A 207 -26.64 16.72 6.56
N PHE A 208 -25.55 16.34 5.85
CA PHE A 208 -24.31 17.12 5.91
C PHE A 208 -24.45 18.49 5.24
N TRP A 209 -25.27 18.61 4.18
CA TRP A 209 -25.60 19.89 3.55
C TRP A 209 -26.47 20.78 4.45
N ASP A 210 -27.45 20.21 5.16
CA ASP A 210 -28.32 20.92 6.08
C ASP A 210 -27.55 21.45 7.30
N ILE A 211 -26.68 20.61 7.89
CA ILE A 211 -25.80 21.02 9.00
C ILE A 211 -24.78 22.07 8.52
N ALA A 212 -24.19 21.92 7.33
CA ALA A 212 -23.32 22.95 6.80
C ALA A 212 -24.07 24.27 6.56
N GLY A 213 -25.28 24.20 5.98
CA GLY A 213 -26.12 25.36 5.67
C GLY A 213 -26.54 26.12 6.92
N SER A 214 -26.93 25.43 7.99
CA SER A 214 -27.27 26.06 9.27
C SER A 214 -26.07 26.76 9.92
N MET A 215 -24.84 26.39 9.54
CA MET A 215 -23.59 26.86 10.13
C MET A 215 -22.89 27.98 9.36
N VAL A 216 -23.27 28.27 8.12
CA VAL A 216 -22.65 29.38 7.36
C VAL A 216 -23.10 30.74 7.94
N PRO A 217 -22.17 31.65 8.31
CA PRO A 217 -22.50 33.01 8.75
C PRO A 217 -22.77 33.93 7.56
N GLU A 218 -23.68 34.89 7.71
CA GLU A 218 -24.02 35.87 6.66
C GLU A 218 -22.88 36.87 6.37
N SER A 219 -22.09 37.22 7.38
CA SER A 219 -21.01 38.22 7.28
C SER A 219 -19.87 37.75 6.35
N ASN A 220 -19.35 36.54 6.57
CA ASN A 220 -18.17 36.01 5.89
C ASN A 220 -18.30 34.52 5.51
N PRO A 221 -19.29 34.15 4.67
CA PRO A 221 -19.60 32.77 4.34
C PRO A 221 -18.45 32.04 3.63
N GLY A 222 -17.75 32.73 2.70
CA GLY A 222 -16.60 32.17 1.99
C GLY A 222 -15.41 31.81 2.90
N ASP A 223 -15.10 32.65 3.88
CA ASP A 223 -14.05 32.37 4.87
C ASP A 223 -14.45 31.19 5.77
N PHE A 224 -15.71 31.12 6.19
CA PHE A 224 -16.21 29.99 6.99
C PHE A 224 -16.15 28.67 6.22
N ASN A 225 -16.61 28.64 4.96
CA ASN A 225 -16.54 27.47 4.09
C ASN A 225 -15.08 27.03 3.87
N GLN A 226 -14.18 27.98 3.59
CA GLN A 226 -12.76 27.67 3.47
C GLN A 226 -12.13 27.19 4.79
N ALA A 227 -12.54 27.74 5.92
CA ALA A 227 -12.07 27.31 7.24
C ALA A 227 -12.51 25.87 7.57
N MET A 228 -13.74 25.48 7.25
CA MET A 228 -14.22 24.10 7.40
C MET A 228 -13.42 23.11 6.54
N MET A 229 -13.12 23.48 5.28
CA MET A 229 -12.27 22.68 4.39
C MET A 229 -10.82 22.60 4.90
N GLU A 230 -10.24 23.72 5.33
CA GLU A 230 -8.86 23.79 5.86
C GLU A 230 -8.71 22.99 7.16
N LEU A 231 -9.70 23.07 8.06
CA LEU A 231 -9.75 22.30 9.30
C LEU A 231 -9.72 20.81 9.01
N GLY A 232 -10.52 20.34 8.05
CA GLY A 232 -10.47 18.95 7.61
C GLY A 232 -9.12 18.57 7.01
N ALA A 233 -8.54 19.43 6.17
CA ALA A 233 -7.29 19.19 5.45
C ALA A 233 -6.04 19.16 6.34
N GLN A 234 -5.95 19.99 7.38
CA GLN A 234 -4.75 20.15 8.21
C GLN A 234 -4.88 19.51 9.60
N ILE A 235 -6.04 19.63 10.25
CA ILE A 235 -6.21 19.25 11.66
C ILE A 235 -7.00 17.96 11.78
N CYS A 236 -8.22 17.92 11.26
CA CYS A 236 -9.13 16.78 11.35
C CYS A 236 -8.86 15.76 10.23
N THR A 237 -7.59 15.35 10.08
CA THR A 237 -7.13 14.48 8.97
C THR A 237 -7.73 13.07 9.03
N PRO A 238 -7.77 12.30 7.92
CA PRO A 238 -8.41 10.98 7.89
C PRO A 238 -7.84 10.01 8.92
N GLN A 239 -6.50 9.88 8.98
CA GLN A 239 -5.84 8.92 9.87
C GLN A 239 -5.48 9.54 11.22
N ASN A 240 -4.59 10.53 11.27
CA ASN A 240 -4.06 11.06 12.53
C ASN A 240 -4.56 12.50 12.78
N PRO A 241 -5.82 12.69 13.23
CA PRO A 241 -6.35 14.02 13.50
C PRO A 241 -5.68 14.64 14.74
N ASN A 242 -5.22 15.89 14.61
CA ASN A 242 -4.68 16.67 15.73
C ASN A 242 -5.82 17.24 16.58
N CYS A 243 -6.51 16.38 17.33
CA CYS A 243 -7.61 16.79 18.21
C CYS A 243 -7.18 17.79 19.31
N VAL A 244 -5.90 17.81 19.69
CA VAL A 244 -5.34 18.73 20.69
C VAL A 244 -5.32 20.16 20.14
N GLY A 245 -4.82 20.35 18.92
CA GLY A 245 -4.75 21.65 18.23
C GLY A 245 -6.06 22.07 17.52
N CYS A 246 -7.17 21.36 17.73
CA CYS A 246 -8.41 21.64 17.02
C CYS A 246 -9.20 22.80 17.67
N PRO A 247 -9.57 23.86 16.92
CA PRO A 247 -10.29 25.02 17.47
C PRO A 247 -11.70 24.68 17.98
N ILE A 248 -12.34 23.65 17.41
CA ILE A 248 -13.70 23.21 17.78
C ILE A 248 -13.69 21.95 18.66
N ARG A 249 -12.56 21.65 19.32
CA ARG A 249 -12.38 20.40 20.09
C ARG A 249 -13.31 20.25 21.29
N ASN A 250 -13.81 21.36 21.85
CA ASN A 250 -14.63 21.34 23.06
C ASN A 250 -16.04 20.81 22.74
N ASP A 251 -16.61 21.26 21.62
CA ASP A 251 -17.95 20.89 21.14
C ASP A 251 -17.93 19.59 20.29
N CYS A 252 -16.75 18.97 20.08
CA CYS A 252 -16.58 17.76 19.27
C CYS A 252 -17.09 16.48 19.96
N LYS A 253 -18.30 16.02 19.61
CA LYS A 253 -18.94 14.85 20.21
C LYS A 253 -18.13 13.56 20.10
N ALA A 254 -17.51 13.25 18.95
CA ALA A 254 -16.68 12.05 18.82
C ALA A 254 -15.41 12.09 19.71
N LEU A 255 -14.87 13.28 19.99
CA LEU A 255 -13.75 13.43 20.93
C LEU A 255 -14.22 13.28 22.39
N ASN A 256 -15.40 13.81 22.72
CA ASN A 256 -15.95 13.72 24.07
C ASN A 256 -16.42 12.30 24.40
N GLN A 257 -16.98 11.55 23.45
CA GLN A 257 -17.21 10.10 23.58
C GLN A 257 -15.91 9.33 23.90
N LEU A 258 -14.82 9.61 23.17
CA LEU A 258 -13.51 8.99 23.43
C LEU A 258 -12.98 9.31 24.84
N LYS A 259 -13.03 10.59 25.26
CA LYS A 259 -12.62 10.98 26.63
C LYS A 259 -13.43 10.24 27.69
N HIS A 260 -14.75 10.20 27.52
CA HIS A 260 -15.64 9.59 28.50
C HIS A 260 -15.47 8.06 28.56
N ALA A 261 -15.24 7.39 27.42
CA ALA A 261 -14.87 5.97 27.41
C ALA A 261 -13.55 5.71 28.17
N GLN A 262 -12.54 6.58 28.03
CA GLN A 262 -11.29 6.50 28.79
C GLN A 262 -11.46 6.78 30.29
N GLU A 263 -12.43 7.61 30.69
CA GLU A 263 -12.78 7.85 32.09
C GLU A 263 -13.48 6.62 32.69
N LEU A 264 -14.44 6.02 31.98
CA LEU A 264 -15.12 4.79 32.38
C LEU A 264 -14.19 3.57 32.42
N SER A 265 -13.21 3.48 31.51
CA SER A 265 -12.16 2.43 31.55
C SER A 265 -11.38 2.46 32.86
N LYS A 266 -10.95 3.65 33.33
CA LYS A 266 -10.29 3.82 34.63
C LYS A 266 -11.16 3.41 35.83
N MET A 267 -12.47 3.30 35.66
CA MET A 267 -13.44 2.84 36.66
C MET A 267 -13.79 1.34 36.50
N GLY A 268 -13.11 0.60 35.61
CA GLY A 268 -13.31 -0.83 35.37
C GLY A 268 -14.53 -1.19 34.51
N PHE A 269 -15.14 -0.22 33.82
CA PHE A 269 -16.38 -0.42 33.04
C PHE A 269 -16.25 -1.44 31.88
N PHE A 270 -15.02 -1.68 31.40
CA PHE A 270 -14.72 -2.61 30.31
C PHE A 270 -14.10 -3.95 30.78
N ASP A 271 -13.91 -4.16 32.09
CA ASP A 271 -13.22 -5.36 32.61
C ASP A 271 -14.04 -6.67 32.52
N GLU A 272 -15.35 -6.58 32.25
CA GLU A 272 -16.23 -7.75 32.02
C GLU A 272 -16.00 -8.45 30.66
N LYS A 273 -14.78 -8.92 30.41
CA LYS A 273 -14.40 -9.59 29.16
C LYS A 273 -15.27 -10.84 28.91
N GLY A 274 -15.94 -10.87 27.76
CA GLY A 274 -16.64 -12.05 27.23
C GLY A 274 -18.15 -12.15 27.48
N LYS A 275 -18.77 -11.27 28.29
CA LYS A 275 -20.24 -11.26 28.46
C LYS A 275 -20.91 -10.27 27.49
N LYS A 276 -21.30 -10.75 26.30
CA LYS A 276 -22.13 -9.95 25.38
C LYS A 276 -23.47 -9.60 26.02
N ARG A 277 -23.83 -8.31 26.07
CA ARG A 277 -25.17 -7.88 26.51
C ARG A 277 -26.21 -8.27 25.46
N LYS A 278 -27.39 -8.72 25.89
CA LYS A 278 -28.53 -8.88 24.97
C LYS A 278 -28.94 -7.50 24.42
N MET A 279 -29.28 -7.44 23.14
CA MET A 279 -29.80 -6.22 22.54
C MET A 279 -31.18 -5.88 23.10
N ALA A 280 -31.32 -4.65 23.59
CA ALA A 280 -32.60 -4.07 23.93
C ALA A 280 -33.19 -3.36 22.71
N ASP A 281 -34.51 -3.34 22.59
CA ASP A 281 -35.20 -2.58 21.54
C ASP A 281 -34.90 -1.07 21.64
N SER A 282 -34.46 -0.62 22.82
CA SER A 282 -33.98 0.73 23.10
C SER A 282 -32.49 0.97 22.81
N ASP A 283 -31.74 0.04 22.19
CA ASP A 283 -30.31 0.27 21.91
C ASP A 283 -30.05 1.14 20.67
N HIS A 284 -31.07 1.45 19.86
CA HIS A 284 -30.92 2.29 18.67
C HIS A 284 -32.21 3.03 18.28
N SER A 285 -32.28 4.34 18.54
CA SER A 285 -33.42 5.21 18.17
C SER A 285 -33.10 6.23 17.07
N CYS A 286 -31.82 6.38 16.69
CA CYS A 286 -31.38 7.23 15.59
C CYS A 286 -31.80 6.65 14.23
N THR A 287 -32.32 7.49 13.33
CA THR A 287 -32.71 7.11 11.96
C THR A 287 -31.62 7.41 10.92
N VAL A 288 -30.47 7.93 11.37
CA VAL A 288 -29.33 8.35 10.55
C VAL A 288 -28.15 7.38 10.66
N CYS A 289 -27.74 7.06 11.89
CA CYS A 289 -26.57 6.24 12.18
C CYS A 289 -26.77 4.77 11.79
N HIS A 290 -25.67 4.08 11.56
CA HIS A 290 -25.67 2.62 11.36
C HIS A 290 -25.79 1.90 12.70
N GLN A 291 -26.64 0.88 12.76
CA GLN A 291 -26.79 0.00 13.91
C GLN A 291 -25.49 -0.78 14.16
N LEU A 292 -25.11 -0.91 15.43
CA LEU A 292 -23.93 -1.68 15.84
C LEU A 292 -24.36 -3.10 16.23
N PRO A 293 -23.87 -4.16 15.55
CA PRO A 293 -24.32 -5.53 15.81
C PRO A 293 -23.68 -6.17 17.05
N ASN A 294 -22.68 -5.52 17.67
CA ASN A 294 -22.00 -5.97 18.88
C ASN A 294 -21.74 -4.77 19.81
N ASP A 295 -21.47 -5.06 21.08
CA ASP A 295 -20.94 -4.10 22.06
C ASP A 295 -19.54 -3.64 21.62
N LEU A 296 -19.23 -2.36 21.80
CA LEU A 296 -17.92 -1.78 21.53
C LEU A 296 -16.92 -2.09 22.64
N GLU A 297 -15.71 -2.48 22.23
CA GLU A 297 -14.54 -2.54 23.10
C GLU A 297 -13.88 -1.15 23.25
N GLU A 298 -13.00 -0.97 24.25
CA GLU A 298 -12.42 0.34 24.57
C GLU A 298 -11.68 0.97 23.37
N ASP A 299 -10.91 0.18 22.62
CA ASP A 299 -10.11 0.64 21.50
C ASP A 299 -10.94 0.97 20.24
N GLU A 300 -12.20 0.55 20.20
CA GLU A 300 -13.16 0.96 19.15
C GLU A 300 -13.70 2.37 19.34
N TYR A 301 -13.62 2.94 20.55
CA TYR A 301 -13.99 4.34 20.82
C TYR A 301 -12.92 5.29 20.27
N THR A 302 -13.00 5.56 18.97
CA THR A 302 -12.07 6.50 18.31
C THR A 302 -12.80 7.55 17.49
N VAL A 303 -12.21 8.75 17.42
CA VAL A 303 -12.65 9.81 16.48
C VAL A 303 -12.57 9.33 15.02
N ARG A 304 -11.77 8.30 14.72
CA ARG A 304 -11.63 7.71 13.38
C ARG A 304 -12.83 6.84 12.97
N ARG A 305 -13.70 6.44 13.92
CA ARG A 305 -14.97 5.73 13.67
C ARG A 305 -15.97 6.55 12.84
N TYR A 306 -15.73 7.86 12.72
CA TYR A 306 -16.59 8.82 12.03
C TYR A 306 -15.87 9.48 10.83
N PRO A 307 -16.53 9.58 9.66
CA PRO A 307 -17.79 8.90 9.27
C PRO A 307 -17.61 7.38 9.15
N LEU A 308 -18.70 6.64 8.95
CA LEU A 308 -18.63 5.18 8.71
C LEU A 308 -17.78 4.89 7.48
N LYS A 309 -16.74 4.07 7.65
CA LYS A 309 -15.91 3.59 6.55
C LYS A 309 -16.66 2.51 5.78
N VAL A 310 -17.00 2.80 4.51
CA VAL A 310 -17.59 1.83 3.59
C VAL A 310 -16.49 1.21 2.73
N ASP A 311 -16.43 -0.11 2.68
CA ASP A 311 -15.48 -0.83 1.86
C ASP A 311 -15.68 -0.54 0.37
N LYS A 312 -14.56 -0.32 -0.32
CA LYS A 312 -14.56 -0.07 -1.76
C LYS A 312 -14.58 -1.42 -2.48
N LYS A 313 -15.52 -1.61 -3.40
CA LYS A 313 -15.44 -2.70 -4.37
C LYS A 313 -14.10 -2.61 -5.11
N PRO A 314 -13.41 -3.74 -5.37
CA PRO A 314 -12.17 -3.73 -6.13
C PRO A 314 -12.41 -3.17 -7.54
N PRO A 315 -11.40 -2.50 -8.15
CA PRO A 315 -11.49 -2.08 -9.54
C PRO A 315 -11.59 -3.29 -10.47
N ARG A 316 -12.31 -3.17 -11.58
CA ARG A 316 -12.39 -4.25 -12.58
C ARG A 316 -11.07 -4.35 -13.35
N ASP A 317 -10.63 -5.55 -13.69
CA ASP A 317 -9.47 -5.75 -14.54
C ASP A 317 -9.82 -5.61 -16.03
N GLU A 318 -8.94 -4.99 -16.80
CA GLU A 318 -9.02 -4.84 -18.26
C GLU A 318 -7.63 -5.06 -18.88
N GLU A 319 -7.55 -5.76 -20.02
CA GLU A 319 -6.31 -5.93 -20.79
C GLU A 319 -6.39 -5.23 -22.15
N CYS A 320 -5.26 -4.73 -22.62
CA CYS A 320 -5.14 -4.08 -23.93
C CYS A 320 -3.82 -4.45 -24.61
N ALA A 321 -3.85 -4.69 -25.92
CA ALA A 321 -2.66 -4.71 -26.76
C ALA A 321 -2.40 -3.30 -27.31
N VAL A 322 -1.24 -2.73 -26.99
CA VAL A 322 -0.81 -1.40 -27.45
C VAL A 322 0.34 -1.57 -28.41
N THR A 323 0.19 -1.06 -29.63
CA THR A 323 1.20 -1.18 -30.68
C THR A 323 1.83 0.18 -30.97
N ILE A 324 3.12 0.32 -30.66
CA ILE A 324 3.92 1.49 -31.02
C ILE A 324 4.49 1.22 -32.42
N ILE A 325 3.93 1.89 -33.43
CA ILE A 325 4.36 1.74 -34.82
C ILE A 325 5.31 2.86 -35.17
N GLU A 326 6.50 2.49 -35.63
CA GLU A 326 7.58 3.38 -36.02
C GLU A 326 7.90 3.21 -37.50
N ARG A 327 8.07 4.33 -38.22
CA ARG A 327 8.58 4.34 -39.59
C ARG A 327 9.83 5.22 -39.69
N SER A 328 10.79 4.80 -40.51
CA SER A 328 11.98 5.58 -40.87
C SER A 328 11.89 5.98 -42.34
N ILE A 329 11.81 7.28 -42.63
CA ILE A 329 11.68 7.78 -44.01
C ILE A 329 13.03 7.78 -44.75
N SER A 330 14.13 7.97 -44.04
CA SER A 330 15.50 7.85 -44.58
C SER A 330 16.48 7.53 -43.45
N THR A 331 17.74 7.23 -43.79
CA THR A 331 18.81 6.95 -42.81
C THR A 331 19.16 8.14 -41.90
N ASN A 332 18.77 9.37 -42.28
CA ASN A 332 19.11 10.60 -41.54
C ASN A 332 17.87 11.37 -41.03
N ALA A 333 16.64 10.88 -41.28
CA ALA A 333 15.41 11.53 -40.79
C ALA A 333 14.99 11.02 -39.41
N GLU A 334 14.36 11.87 -38.59
CA GLU A 334 13.77 11.45 -37.32
C GLU A 334 12.67 10.40 -37.55
N PRO A 335 12.64 9.28 -36.79
CA PRO A 335 11.58 8.28 -36.91
C PRO A 335 10.22 8.89 -36.54
N LEU A 336 9.19 8.56 -37.33
CA LEU A 336 7.81 8.99 -37.09
C LEU A 336 6.99 7.87 -36.47
N TYR A 337 6.05 8.25 -35.61
CA TYR A 337 5.20 7.35 -34.85
C TYR A 337 3.73 7.57 -35.18
N LEU A 338 2.97 6.48 -35.31
CA LEU A 338 1.53 6.55 -35.53
C LEU A 338 0.77 6.78 -34.23
N ILE A 339 -0.11 7.77 -34.21
CA ILE A 339 -1.09 8.01 -33.14
C ILE A 339 -2.49 8.30 -33.69
N SER A 340 -3.49 8.01 -32.87
CA SER A 340 -4.91 8.25 -33.14
C SER A 340 -5.57 9.01 -32.00
N LYS A 341 -6.59 9.80 -32.30
CA LYS A 341 -7.38 10.55 -31.32
C LYS A 341 -8.51 9.67 -30.78
N ARG A 342 -8.67 9.62 -29.45
CA ARG A 342 -9.76 8.88 -28.79
C ARG A 342 -11.11 9.58 -29.01
N PRO A 343 -12.23 8.84 -29.03
CA PRO A 343 -13.56 9.43 -29.14
C PRO A 343 -13.83 10.56 -28.13
N GLU A 344 -14.70 11.50 -28.49
CA GLU A 344 -15.06 12.67 -27.66
C GLU A 344 -15.87 12.32 -26.39
N THR A 345 -16.18 11.04 -26.16
CA THR A 345 -16.89 10.51 -25.00
C THR A 345 -16.22 9.24 -24.46
N GLY A 346 -16.39 8.96 -23.16
CA GLY A 346 -15.86 7.76 -22.51
C GLY A 346 -14.50 7.95 -21.81
N LEU A 347 -13.79 6.84 -21.58
CA LEU A 347 -12.51 6.85 -20.87
C LEU A 347 -11.43 7.56 -21.70
N LEU A 348 -10.75 8.54 -21.09
CA LEU A 348 -9.67 9.32 -21.71
C LEU A 348 -10.09 10.02 -23.02
N ALA A 349 -11.34 10.48 -23.09
CA ALA A 349 -11.92 11.13 -24.25
C ALA A 349 -11.09 12.30 -24.82
N GLY A 350 -11.02 12.40 -26.15
CA GLY A 350 -10.33 13.48 -26.88
C GLY A 350 -8.79 13.48 -26.80
N LEU A 351 -8.17 12.54 -26.08
CA LEU A 351 -6.71 12.42 -25.99
C LEU A 351 -6.13 11.64 -27.16
N TRP A 352 -4.84 11.89 -27.45
CA TRP A 352 -4.07 11.10 -28.41
C TRP A 352 -3.56 9.80 -27.78
N GLU A 353 -3.53 8.71 -28.54
CA GLU A 353 -2.96 7.43 -28.11
C GLU A 353 -2.25 6.68 -29.24
N PHE A 354 -1.39 5.74 -28.88
CA PHE A 354 -0.96 4.69 -29.81
C PHE A 354 -2.13 3.77 -30.13
N PRO A 355 -2.16 3.13 -31.33
CA PRO A 355 -3.14 2.12 -31.65
C PRO A 355 -3.28 1.05 -30.55
N CYS A 356 -4.42 1.09 -29.86
CA CYS A 356 -4.71 0.35 -28.64
C CYS A 356 -5.98 -0.49 -28.85
N LEU A 357 -5.84 -1.80 -28.76
CA LEU A 357 -6.92 -2.77 -28.87
C LEU A 357 -7.30 -3.30 -27.48
N GLU A 358 -8.55 -3.13 -27.08
CA GLU A 358 -9.09 -3.78 -25.87
C GLU A 358 -9.28 -5.28 -26.11
N LEU A 359 -8.89 -6.11 -25.14
CA LEU A 359 -8.93 -7.57 -25.27
C LEU A 359 -10.15 -8.14 -24.55
N ASP A 360 -10.88 -9.04 -25.23
CA ASP A 360 -12.13 -9.64 -24.71
C ASP A 360 -11.96 -10.53 -23.47
N SER A 361 -10.71 -10.90 -23.15
CA SER A 361 -10.34 -11.89 -22.14
C SER A 361 -9.09 -11.47 -21.38
N LEU A 362 -9.07 -11.72 -20.08
CA LEU A 362 -7.88 -11.57 -19.23
C LEU A 362 -6.91 -12.75 -19.46
N ASN A 363 -5.61 -12.50 -19.28
CA ASN A 363 -4.49 -13.40 -19.56
C ASN A 363 -4.48 -13.93 -21.00
N THR A 364 -4.80 -13.08 -21.99
CA THR A 364 -4.79 -13.49 -23.42
C THR A 364 -3.37 -13.89 -23.85
N ASP A 365 -3.19 -15.06 -24.47
CA ASP A 365 -1.88 -15.58 -24.90
C ASP A 365 -1.16 -14.65 -25.90
N TYR A 366 0.18 -14.65 -25.88
CA TYR A 366 1.01 -13.81 -26.76
C TYR A 366 0.69 -13.97 -28.25
N HIS A 367 0.52 -15.21 -28.74
CA HIS A 367 0.19 -15.44 -30.15
C HIS A 367 -1.22 -14.95 -30.50
N GLU A 368 -2.18 -15.04 -29.57
CA GLU A 368 -3.51 -14.50 -29.78
C GLU A 368 -3.51 -12.96 -29.73
N ARG A 369 -2.74 -12.33 -28.83
CA ARG A 369 -2.55 -10.86 -28.79
C ARG A 369 -1.95 -10.35 -30.11
N ILE A 370 -0.93 -11.02 -30.66
CA ILE A 370 -0.34 -10.67 -31.97
C ILE A 370 -1.39 -10.80 -33.08
N ARG A 371 -2.15 -11.90 -33.10
CA ARG A 371 -3.17 -12.14 -34.13
C ARG A 371 -4.25 -11.06 -34.11
N LYS A 372 -4.79 -10.76 -32.92
CA LYS A 372 -5.85 -9.75 -32.72
C LYS A 372 -5.35 -8.33 -33.05
N SER A 373 -4.16 -7.93 -32.57
CA SER A 373 -3.59 -6.61 -32.87
C SER A 373 -3.23 -6.44 -34.35
N THR A 374 -2.74 -7.49 -35.02
CA THR A 374 -2.47 -7.45 -36.48
C THR A 374 -3.75 -7.27 -37.28
N ASP A 375 -4.82 -7.99 -36.93
CA ASP A 375 -6.13 -7.87 -37.58
C ASP A 375 -6.77 -6.49 -37.34
N PHE A 376 -6.63 -5.95 -36.13
CA PHE A 376 -7.03 -4.58 -35.78
C PHE A 376 -6.26 -3.52 -36.59
N LEU A 377 -4.94 -3.64 -36.70
CA LEU A 377 -4.12 -2.70 -37.47
C LEU A 377 -4.44 -2.72 -38.96
N LYS A 378 -4.69 -3.91 -39.51
CA LYS A 378 -5.15 -4.07 -40.90
C LYS A 378 -6.55 -3.52 -41.13
N THR A 379 -7.47 -3.70 -40.18
CA THR A 379 -8.87 -3.27 -40.31
C THR A 379 -9.06 -1.76 -40.07
N ARG A 380 -8.45 -1.18 -39.03
CA ARG A 380 -8.65 0.23 -38.63
C ARG A 380 -7.70 1.21 -39.30
N TYR A 381 -6.48 0.78 -39.64
CA TYR A 381 -5.40 1.64 -40.17
C TYR A 381 -4.88 1.18 -41.54
N HIS A 382 -5.45 0.10 -42.10
CA HIS A 382 -5.06 -0.47 -43.40
C HIS A 382 -3.58 -0.84 -43.55
N LEU A 383 -2.88 -1.04 -42.42
CA LEU A 383 -1.47 -1.41 -42.39
C LEU A 383 -1.27 -2.90 -42.66
N ASP A 384 -0.61 -3.24 -43.77
CA ASP A 384 -0.10 -4.59 -43.99
C ASP A 384 1.26 -4.80 -43.30
N LEU A 385 1.30 -5.72 -42.34
CA LEU A 385 2.46 -5.97 -41.49
C LEU A 385 3.39 -7.07 -42.01
N ASN A 386 3.13 -7.64 -43.19
CA ASN A 386 3.87 -8.76 -43.78
C ASN A 386 5.41 -8.57 -43.90
N GLN A 387 5.90 -7.33 -43.92
CA GLN A 387 7.33 -6.98 -44.00
C GLN A 387 7.85 -6.24 -42.75
N SER A 388 7.08 -6.21 -41.65
CA SER A 388 7.45 -5.48 -40.43
C SER A 388 8.17 -6.37 -39.40
N THR A 389 9.11 -5.80 -38.64
CA THR A 389 9.66 -6.44 -37.45
C THR A 389 8.80 -6.08 -36.23
N ARG A 390 8.56 -7.05 -35.34
CA ARG A 390 7.79 -6.87 -34.10
C ARG A 390 8.60 -7.31 -32.89
N HIS A 391 8.56 -6.52 -31.82
CA HIS A 391 9.25 -6.76 -30.56
C HIS A 391 8.27 -6.59 -29.38
N ASP A 392 8.24 -7.56 -28.46
CA ASP A 392 7.53 -7.42 -27.18
C ASP A 392 8.38 -6.55 -26.22
N LEU A 393 7.81 -5.47 -25.71
CA LEU A 393 8.44 -4.57 -24.72
C LEU A 393 7.97 -4.87 -23.29
N GLY A 394 7.05 -5.81 -23.10
CA GLY A 394 6.48 -6.20 -21.83
C GLY A 394 5.23 -5.41 -21.43
N ASN A 395 4.86 -5.52 -20.15
CA ASN A 395 3.56 -5.08 -19.65
C ASN A 395 3.66 -3.79 -18.82
N VAL A 396 2.71 -2.87 -19.01
CA VAL A 396 2.51 -1.68 -18.17
C VAL A 396 1.17 -1.78 -17.46
N VAL A 397 1.18 -1.87 -16.13
CA VAL A 397 -0.04 -1.75 -15.32
C VAL A 397 -0.33 -0.28 -15.01
N HIS A 398 -1.58 0.13 -15.20
CA HIS A 398 -2.09 1.45 -14.87
C HIS A 398 -3.41 1.34 -14.10
N LEU A 399 -3.50 2.06 -12.97
CA LEU A 399 -4.66 2.02 -12.07
C LEU A 399 -5.48 3.30 -12.25
N PHE A 400 -6.72 3.14 -12.72
CA PHE A 400 -7.78 4.13 -12.61
C PHE A 400 -8.61 3.84 -11.35
N SER A 401 -9.40 4.81 -10.88
CA SER A 401 -10.21 4.67 -9.65
C SER A 401 -11.28 3.58 -9.68
N HIS A 402 -11.57 3.00 -10.85
CA HIS A 402 -12.56 1.94 -11.05
C HIS A 402 -12.09 0.81 -11.98
N ILE A 403 -10.89 0.92 -12.59
CA ILE A 403 -10.34 -0.03 -13.56
C ILE A 403 -8.84 -0.23 -13.27
N ARG A 404 -8.38 -1.49 -13.21
CA ARG A 404 -6.96 -1.85 -13.30
C ARG A 404 -6.70 -2.29 -14.74
N LYS A 405 -5.95 -1.47 -15.49
CA LYS A 405 -5.70 -1.68 -16.91
C LYS A 405 -4.27 -2.19 -17.13
N VAL A 406 -4.12 -3.32 -17.82
CA VAL A 406 -2.83 -3.89 -18.20
C VAL A 406 -2.63 -3.65 -19.69
N TYR A 407 -1.60 -2.88 -20.03
CA TYR A 407 -1.19 -2.64 -21.41
C TYR A 407 -0.04 -3.57 -21.77
N HIS A 408 -0.24 -4.48 -22.72
CA HIS A 408 0.81 -5.26 -23.37
C HIS A 408 1.42 -4.41 -24.47
N ILE A 409 2.71 -4.05 -24.35
CA ILE A 409 3.35 -3.09 -25.25
C ILE A 409 4.16 -3.82 -26.31
N GLU A 410 3.79 -3.63 -27.58
CA GLU A 410 4.51 -4.14 -28.74
C GLU A 410 5.13 -2.96 -29.51
N TRP A 411 6.35 -3.12 -30.02
CA TRP A 411 6.99 -2.19 -30.94
C TRP A 411 7.07 -2.82 -32.33
N ILE A 412 6.65 -2.07 -33.34
CA ILE A 412 6.59 -2.52 -34.74
C ILE A 412 7.37 -1.53 -35.61
N GLN A 413 8.39 -2.01 -36.32
CA GLN A 413 9.09 -1.20 -37.33
C GLN A 413 8.45 -1.46 -38.69
N TYR A 414 7.82 -0.43 -39.25
CA TYR A 414 7.06 -0.50 -40.49
C TYR A 414 7.89 -0.10 -41.70
N GLN A 415 7.85 -0.91 -42.77
CA GLN A 415 8.63 -0.73 -44.01
C GLN A 415 7.75 -0.63 -45.28
N GLY A 416 6.42 -0.51 -45.13
CA GLY A 416 5.47 -0.50 -46.27
C GLY A 416 5.29 0.87 -46.94
N ASN A 417 4.58 0.86 -48.06
CA ASN A 417 4.43 2.02 -48.96
C ASN A 417 3.42 3.08 -48.41
N LEU A 418 3.61 4.33 -48.81
CA LEU A 418 3.14 5.50 -48.05
C LEU A 418 1.70 5.99 -48.30
N ASP A 419 1.04 5.56 -49.38
CA ASP A 419 -0.22 6.16 -49.87
C ASP A 419 -1.49 5.83 -49.05
N VAL A 420 -1.35 5.15 -47.90
CA VAL A 420 -2.46 4.39 -47.27
C VAL A 420 -3.14 5.10 -46.09
N ILE A 421 -2.58 6.17 -45.51
CA ILE A 421 -3.16 6.83 -44.33
C ILE A 421 -3.39 8.33 -44.55
N ASP A 422 -4.49 8.62 -45.25
CA ASP A 422 -5.25 9.87 -45.20
C ASP A 422 -6.72 9.55 -44.85
N ILE A 423 -6.91 8.56 -43.96
CA ILE A 423 -8.18 7.81 -43.76
C ILE A 423 -9.25 8.62 -42.99
N ASP A 424 -8.85 9.59 -42.18
CA ASP A 424 -9.75 10.45 -41.40
C ASP A 424 -9.13 11.85 -41.30
N GLU A 425 -9.86 12.91 -41.70
CA GLU A 425 -9.46 14.31 -41.55
C GLU A 425 -9.18 14.66 -40.06
N GLY A 426 -7.92 14.52 -39.63
CA GLY A 426 -7.45 14.90 -38.30
C GLY A 426 -7.62 13.90 -37.16
N GLN A 427 -8.11 12.67 -37.38
CA GLN A 427 -8.20 11.67 -36.28
C GLN A 427 -6.99 10.74 -36.16
N VAL A 428 -6.19 10.59 -37.20
CA VAL A 428 -4.98 9.74 -37.21
C VAL A 428 -3.84 10.55 -37.81
N LYS A 429 -2.67 10.56 -37.17
CA LYS A 429 -1.49 11.25 -37.70
C LYS A 429 -0.18 10.56 -37.38
N TRP A 430 0.82 10.82 -38.22
CA TRP A 430 2.22 10.47 -38.01
C TRP A 430 2.95 11.66 -37.40
N VAL A 431 3.59 11.47 -36.25
CA VAL A 431 4.27 12.54 -35.50
C VAL A 431 5.73 12.20 -35.21
N ALA A 432 6.58 13.23 -35.13
CA ALA A 432 7.94 13.09 -34.65
C ALA A 432 7.99 12.73 -33.16
N LEU A 433 9.11 12.21 -32.64
CA LEU A 433 9.23 11.88 -31.21
C LEU A 433 9.14 13.15 -30.35
N THR A 434 9.61 14.28 -30.87
CA THR A 434 9.48 15.62 -30.29
C THR A 434 8.01 16.04 -30.12
N GLU A 435 7.22 16.00 -31.19
CA GLU A 435 5.78 16.32 -31.18
C GLU A 435 4.97 15.31 -30.33
N LEU A 436 5.33 14.02 -30.38
CA LEU A 436 4.70 12.97 -29.58
C LEU A 436 4.88 13.19 -28.06
N LYS A 437 6.04 13.72 -27.65
CA LYS A 437 6.32 14.07 -26.25
C LYS A 437 5.54 15.31 -25.80
N ALA A 438 5.24 16.24 -26.71
CA ALA A 438 4.41 17.41 -26.47
C ALA A 438 2.90 17.11 -26.50
N SER A 439 2.48 16.07 -27.23
CA SER A 439 1.08 15.70 -27.41
C SER A 439 0.39 15.26 -26.10
N PRO A 440 -0.91 15.58 -25.90
CA PRO A 440 -1.65 15.20 -24.70
C PRO A 440 -2.01 13.71 -24.72
N ILE A 441 -1.03 12.85 -24.42
CA ILE A 441 -1.16 11.39 -24.33
C ILE A 441 -1.36 10.90 -22.87
N PRO A 442 -2.14 9.82 -22.63
CA PRO A 442 -2.36 9.25 -21.30
C PRO A 442 -1.09 8.83 -20.56
N THR A 443 -1.08 8.98 -19.23
CA THR A 443 0.08 8.63 -18.37
C THR A 443 0.50 7.17 -18.47
N GLY A 444 -0.44 6.24 -18.71
CA GLY A 444 -0.13 4.83 -18.99
C GLY A 444 0.71 4.66 -20.27
N LEU A 445 0.41 5.42 -21.32
CA LEU A 445 1.12 5.37 -22.60
C LEU A 445 2.44 6.18 -22.58
N LYS A 446 2.54 7.21 -21.73
CA LYS A 446 3.84 7.84 -21.40
C LYS A 446 4.83 6.84 -20.79
N LYS A 447 4.36 5.81 -20.06
CA LYS A 447 5.23 4.72 -19.58
C LYS A 447 5.66 3.78 -20.72
N ALA A 448 4.78 3.50 -21.69
CA ALA A 448 5.10 2.69 -22.87
C ALA A 448 6.24 3.32 -23.70
N LEU A 449 6.24 4.66 -23.88
CA LEU A 449 7.35 5.38 -24.49
C LEU A 449 8.67 5.20 -23.74
N LYS A 450 8.67 5.28 -22.41
CA LYS A 450 9.88 5.03 -21.59
C LYS A 450 10.40 3.60 -21.74
N LEU A 451 9.53 2.62 -21.96
CA LEU A 451 9.96 1.24 -22.27
C LEU A 451 10.65 1.16 -23.64
N LEU A 452 10.11 1.83 -24.67
CA LEU A 452 10.75 1.90 -25.99
C LEU A 452 12.13 2.55 -25.93
N GLU A 453 12.25 3.70 -25.25
CA GLU A 453 13.54 4.39 -25.05
C GLU A 453 14.56 3.47 -24.36
N LYS A 454 14.15 2.79 -23.28
CA LYS A 454 14.98 1.83 -22.55
C LYS A 454 15.39 0.62 -23.41
N PHE A 455 14.50 0.14 -24.28
CA PHE A 455 14.79 -0.96 -25.21
C PHE A 455 15.83 -0.55 -26.27
N LYS A 456 15.64 0.61 -26.92
CA LYS A 456 16.57 1.15 -27.92
C LYS A 456 17.97 1.44 -27.34
N THR A 457 18.07 1.90 -26.09
CA THR A 457 19.37 2.10 -25.44
C THR A 457 20.12 0.80 -25.14
N LYS A 458 19.43 -0.34 -24.96
CA LYS A 458 20.07 -1.64 -24.71
C LYS A 458 20.67 -2.28 -25.96
N THR A 459 20.08 -2.06 -27.13
CA THR A 459 20.54 -2.66 -28.40
C THR A 459 21.74 -1.93 -29.01
N PHE A 460 21.98 -0.66 -28.64
CA PHE A 460 23.14 0.13 -29.09
C PHE A 460 24.36 0.06 -28.15
N THR A 461 24.82 -1.16 -27.86
CA THR A 461 26.19 -1.37 -27.33
C THR A 461 26.86 -2.56 -28.02
N PRO A 462 27.85 -2.35 -28.91
CA PRO A 462 28.54 -3.45 -29.58
C PRO A 462 29.44 -4.19 -28.58
N LEU A 463 28.99 -5.36 -28.13
CA LEU A 463 29.76 -6.23 -27.26
C LEU A 463 31.05 -6.69 -27.97
N LYS A 464 32.20 -6.37 -27.36
CA LYS A 464 33.51 -6.83 -27.82
C LYS A 464 33.53 -8.36 -27.90
N LYS A 465 33.94 -8.90 -29.05
CA LYS A 465 34.27 -10.32 -29.22
C LYS A 465 35.23 -10.76 -28.10
N ARG A 466 34.85 -11.80 -27.36
CA ARG A 466 35.80 -12.69 -26.67
C ARG A 466 35.71 -14.06 -27.31
N THR A 467 36.88 -14.59 -27.64
CA THR A 467 37.09 -15.81 -28.42
C THR A 467 37.33 -17.03 -27.52
N VAL A 468 36.79 -18.17 -27.96
CA VAL A 468 37.31 -19.54 -27.76
C VAL A 468 37.21 -20.13 -26.34
N PHE A 469 36.43 -21.21 -26.21
CA PHE A 469 37.01 -22.57 -26.17
C PHE A 469 35.99 -23.64 -26.61
N ASP A 470 36.41 -24.51 -27.53
CA ASP A 470 35.69 -25.72 -27.97
C ASP A 470 35.93 -26.90 -27.02
N GLY A 471 35.00 -27.86 -26.96
CA GLY A 471 35.10 -29.02 -26.07
C GLY A 471 34.05 -30.14 -26.25
N CYS A 472 34.11 -30.84 -27.38
CA CYS A 472 33.63 -32.23 -27.63
C CYS A 472 32.24 -32.74 -27.16
N ASN A 473 31.38 -33.01 -28.16
CA ASN A 473 30.67 -34.28 -28.44
C ASN A 473 30.43 -35.32 -27.31
N PHE A 474 29.17 -35.77 -27.17
CA PHE A 474 28.69 -37.03 -27.79
C PHE A 474 27.15 -37.10 -27.73
N GLY A 475 26.52 -37.93 -28.57
CA GLY A 475 25.05 -38.01 -28.70
C GLY A 475 24.46 -39.41 -28.53
N TRP A 476 23.13 -39.43 -28.37
CA TRP A 476 22.19 -40.53 -28.65
C TRP A 476 22.49 -41.93 -28.09
N LEU A 477 21.71 -42.35 -27.08
CA LEU A 477 20.61 -43.33 -27.20
C LEU A 477 20.46 -44.16 -25.90
N ASN A 478 19.29 -44.10 -25.24
CA ASN A 478 18.71 -45.29 -24.60
C ASN A 478 17.21 -45.16 -24.29
N PHE A 479 16.49 -46.26 -24.56
CA PHE A 479 15.05 -46.48 -24.51
C PHE A 479 14.89 -48.00 -24.30
N VAL A 480 13.95 -48.58 -23.54
CA VAL A 480 12.63 -48.13 -23.05
C VAL A 480 12.38 -48.77 -21.65
N LEU A 481 11.28 -48.40 -20.96
CA LEU A 481 10.69 -49.04 -19.76
C LEU A 481 11.38 -48.67 -18.41
N THR A 482 10.67 -48.15 -17.40
CA THR A 482 9.34 -48.55 -16.92
C THR A 482 8.40 -47.40 -16.49
N GLU A 483 7.10 -47.66 -16.66
CA GLU A 483 5.92 -47.10 -15.96
C GLU A 483 5.54 -45.59 -16.03
N ASN A 484 4.43 -45.37 -16.74
CA ASN A 484 3.44 -44.27 -16.64
C ASN A 484 2.25 -44.84 -15.80
N PRO A 485 1.41 -44.07 -15.06
CA PRO A 485 0.51 -43.11 -15.72
C PRO A 485 0.08 -41.84 -14.95
N ALA A 486 -0.05 -40.74 -15.72
CA ALA A 486 -1.15 -39.78 -15.66
C ALA A 486 -1.44 -38.97 -14.35
N GLY A 487 -0.67 -37.89 -14.15
CA GLY A 487 -1.04 -36.75 -13.30
C GLY A 487 -1.46 -35.50 -14.09
N ARG A 488 -2.33 -35.61 -15.10
CA ARG A 488 -2.88 -34.43 -15.81
C ARG A 488 -4.06 -33.87 -15.03
N SER A 489 -3.99 -32.62 -14.59
CA SER A 489 -5.14 -31.98 -13.93
C SER A 489 -6.31 -31.82 -14.92
N ASN A 490 -7.50 -32.26 -14.51
CA ASN A 490 -8.70 -32.21 -15.35
C ASN A 490 -9.16 -30.76 -15.67
N ALA A 491 -8.57 -29.75 -15.00
CA ALA A 491 -8.81 -28.34 -15.28
C ALA A 491 -8.55 -27.98 -16.75
N HIS A 492 -7.43 -28.42 -17.34
CA HIS A 492 -7.13 -28.11 -18.75
C HIS A 492 -8.09 -28.80 -19.74
N MET A 493 -8.67 -29.94 -19.37
CA MET A 493 -9.65 -30.66 -20.20
C MET A 493 -11.04 -30.03 -20.06
N MET A 494 -11.47 -29.67 -18.84
CA MET A 494 -12.71 -28.92 -18.61
C MET A 494 -12.65 -27.53 -19.23
N GLN A 495 -11.53 -26.82 -19.14
CA GLN A 495 -11.40 -25.50 -19.77
C GLN A 495 -11.37 -25.61 -21.30
N ARG A 496 -10.77 -26.66 -21.89
CA ARG A 496 -10.91 -26.97 -23.34
C ARG A 496 -12.33 -27.38 -23.74
N ILE A 497 -13.05 -28.13 -22.91
CA ILE A 497 -14.44 -28.50 -23.18
C ILE A 497 -15.36 -27.27 -23.05
N VAL A 498 -15.19 -26.40 -22.06
CA VAL A 498 -15.99 -25.17 -21.89
C VAL A 498 -15.64 -24.11 -22.95
N THR A 499 -14.37 -23.95 -23.33
CA THR A 499 -13.97 -23.02 -24.41
C THR A 499 -14.32 -23.53 -25.81
N SER A 500 -14.16 -24.83 -26.10
CA SER A 500 -14.68 -25.41 -27.35
C SER A 500 -16.22 -25.39 -27.37
N SER A 501 -16.89 -25.60 -26.23
CA SER A 501 -18.34 -25.45 -26.13
C SER A 501 -18.76 -24.00 -26.39
N HIS A 502 -18.09 -22.98 -25.83
CA HIS A 502 -18.44 -21.58 -26.09
C HIS A 502 -18.08 -21.11 -27.51
N GLN A 503 -16.93 -21.51 -28.05
CA GLN A 503 -16.57 -21.18 -29.45
C GLN A 503 -17.44 -21.91 -30.47
N HIS A 504 -18.01 -23.08 -30.14
CA HIS A 504 -19.05 -23.69 -30.98
C HIS A 504 -20.46 -23.15 -30.69
N LEU A 505 -20.85 -22.83 -29.46
CA LEU A 505 -22.17 -22.25 -29.14
C LEU A 505 -22.39 -20.88 -29.82
N GLY A 506 -21.33 -20.11 -30.09
CA GLY A 506 -21.41 -18.88 -30.89
C GLY A 506 -21.48 -19.08 -32.42
N ARG A 507 -21.27 -20.29 -32.94
CA ARG A 507 -21.28 -20.60 -34.39
C ARG A 507 -22.23 -21.71 -34.81
N ILE A 508 -22.80 -22.46 -33.87
CA ILE A 508 -23.94 -23.29 -34.15
C ILE A 508 -25.14 -22.34 -34.29
N LYS A 509 -25.47 -21.98 -35.54
CA LYS A 509 -26.85 -21.66 -35.94
C LYS A 509 -27.71 -22.90 -35.66
N LEU A 510 -27.98 -23.20 -34.38
CA LEU A 510 -28.99 -24.17 -33.97
C LEU A 510 -30.31 -23.45 -34.13
N SER A 511 -30.64 -23.30 -35.41
CA SER A 511 -31.74 -22.52 -35.92
C SER A 511 -33.05 -22.88 -35.21
N ALA A 512 -34.02 -21.99 -35.35
CA ALA A 512 -35.42 -22.26 -35.07
C ALA A 512 -35.88 -23.65 -35.57
N ASN A 513 -35.22 -24.25 -36.58
CA ASN A 513 -35.45 -25.63 -37.00
C ASN A 513 -35.36 -26.72 -35.92
N ILE A 514 -34.64 -26.60 -34.79
CA ILE A 514 -34.70 -27.68 -33.76
C ILE A 514 -35.91 -27.52 -32.84
N GLN A 515 -36.25 -26.30 -32.46
CA GLN A 515 -37.48 -26.05 -31.71
C GLN A 515 -38.72 -26.35 -32.58
N VAL A 516 -38.67 -25.95 -33.86
CA VAL A 516 -39.66 -26.31 -34.89
C VAL A 516 -39.66 -27.81 -35.21
N ARG A 517 -38.51 -28.51 -35.26
CA ARG A 517 -38.48 -29.98 -35.51
C ARG A 517 -38.98 -30.80 -34.33
N ILE A 518 -38.71 -30.41 -33.09
CA ILE A 518 -39.27 -31.12 -31.91
C ILE A 518 -40.79 -30.90 -31.85
N GLN A 519 -41.26 -29.71 -32.22
CA GLN A 519 -42.69 -29.41 -32.32
C GLN A 519 -43.36 -30.14 -33.50
N LEU A 520 -42.68 -30.29 -34.65
CA LEU A 520 -43.09 -31.13 -35.79
C LEU A 520 -43.10 -32.63 -35.47
N TYR A 521 -42.15 -33.12 -34.67
CA TYR A 521 -42.14 -34.52 -34.21
C TYR A 521 -43.28 -34.84 -33.24
N CYS A 522 -43.89 -33.83 -32.60
CA CYS A 522 -45.13 -33.99 -31.83
C CYS A 522 -46.40 -33.95 -32.69
N THR A 523 -46.32 -33.57 -33.97
CA THR A 523 -47.48 -33.49 -34.88
C THR A 523 -47.52 -34.59 -35.95
N MET A 524 -46.50 -35.43 -36.08
CA MET A 524 -46.53 -36.59 -36.97
C MET A 524 -47.13 -37.82 -36.28
N GLU A 525 -48.45 -37.87 -36.21
CA GLU A 525 -49.14 -39.16 -36.22
C GLU A 525 -49.01 -39.79 -37.61
N GLN A 526 -48.22 -40.86 -37.73
CA GLN A 526 -48.63 -42.10 -38.40
C GLN A 526 -47.57 -43.21 -38.24
N GLU A 527 -48.00 -44.31 -37.62
CA GLU A 527 -47.53 -45.70 -37.71
C GLU A 527 -46.04 -46.06 -37.48
N ASN A 528 -45.80 -47.11 -36.67
CA ASN A 528 -44.52 -47.74 -36.32
C ASN A 528 -43.50 -46.90 -35.51
N THR A 529 -43.02 -47.28 -34.31
CA THR A 529 -43.34 -48.41 -33.41
C THR A 529 -43.11 -48.00 -31.94
N GLY A 530 -43.97 -48.43 -31.02
CA GLY A 530 -43.82 -48.12 -29.58
C GLY A 530 -42.58 -48.72 -28.90
N LYS A 531 -41.82 -49.60 -29.58
CA LYS A 531 -40.54 -50.13 -29.10
C LYS A 531 -39.41 -49.10 -29.24
N VAL A 532 -39.38 -48.32 -30.32
CA VAL A 532 -38.32 -47.33 -30.57
C VAL A 532 -38.39 -46.18 -29.57
N THR A 533 -39.59 -45.66 -29.27
CA THR A 533 -39.78 -44.61 -28.27
C THR A 533 -39.28 -45.05 -26.88
N ARG A 534 -39.54 -46.29 -26.48
CA ARG A 534 -39.06 -46.86 -25.20
C ARG A 534 -37.53 -47.00 -25.16
N LEU A 535 -36.92 -47.45 -26.25
CA LEU A 535 -35.46 -47.58 -26.36
C LEU A 535 -34.76 -46.21 -26.29
N VAL A 536 -35.29 -45.19 -26.95
CA VAL A 536 -34.74 -43.82 -26.90
C VAL A 536 -34.85 -43.22 -25.49
N VAL A 537 -36.00 -43.36 -24.83
CA VAL A 537 -36.18 -42.89 -23.44
C VAL A 537 -35.27 -43.65 -22.47
N PHE A 538 -35.15 -44.97 -22.62
CA PHE A 538 -34.27 -45.79 -21.78
C PHE A 538 -32.79 -45.43 -21.97
N ALA A 539 -32.32 -45.32 -23.22
CA ALA A 539 -30.94 -44.96 -23.53
C ALA A 539 -30.58 -43.56 -22.98
N PHE A 540 -31.47 -42.58 -23.11
CA PHE A 540 -31.26 -41.25 -22.53
C PHE A 540 -31.14 -41.31 -21.00
N TRP A 541 -32.06 -41.99 -20.32
CA TRP A 541 -32.00 -42.11 -18.85
C TRP A 541 -30.79 -42.94 -18.37
N SER A 542 -30.32 -43.92 -19.14
CA SER A 542 -29.04 -44.60 -18.86
C SER A 542 -27.85 -43.64 -18.97
N VAL A 543 -27.81 -42.78 -19.99
CA VAL A 543 -26.77 -41.74 -20.13
C VAL A 543 -26.84 -40.71 -19.01
N VAL A 544 -28.03 -40.33 -18.55
CA VAL A 544 -28.18 -39.42 -17.39
C VAL A 544 -27.73 -40.09 -16.08
N LEU A 545 -28.21 -41.31 -15.79
CA LEU A 545 -27.95 -41.99 -14.51
C LEU A 545 -26.52 -42.52 -14.38
N LEU A 546 -25.83 -42.85 -15.47
CA LEU A 546 -24.43 -43.28 -15.46
C LEU A 546 -23.47 -42.11 -15.75
N GLY A 547 -23.88 -41.20 -16.64
CA GLY A 547 -23.07 -40.06 -17.07
C GLY A 547 -22.97 -38.96 -16.04
N LEU A 548 -24.03 -38.63 -15.28
CA LEU A 548 -23.91 -37.61 -14.22
C LEU A 548 -22.94 -38.01 -13.11
N PRO A 549 -22.99 -39.23 -12.53
CA PRO A 549 -22.00 -39.64 -11.51
C PRO A 549 -20.57 -39.71 -12.06
N PHE A 550 -20.39 -40.19 -13.30
CA PHE A 550 -19.07 -40.25 -13.93
C PHE A 550 -18.52 -38.85 -14.26
N TRP A 551 -19.36 -37.95 -14.76
CA TRP A 551 -19.02 -36.55 -14.99
C TRP A 551 -18.71 -35.82 -13.68
N TRP A 552 -19.53 -35.99 -12.64
CA TRP A 552 -19.27 -35.40 -11.32
C TRP A 552 -17.91 -35.83 -10.77
N LYS A 553 -17.62 -37.14 -10.79
CA LYS A 553 -16.33 -37.70 -10.35
C LYS A 553 -15.12 -37.29 -11.21
N THR A 554 -15.32 -36.92 -12.48
CA THR A 554 -14.22 -36.47 -13.38
C THR A 554 -14.04 -34.96 -13.42
N THR A 555 -15.05 -34.20 -12.97
CA THR A 555 -15.03 -32.72 -12.90
C THR A 555 -14.77 -32.18 -11.50
N GLU A 556 -14.80 -33.04 -10.49
CA GLU A 556 -14.29 -32.77 -9.16
C GLU A 556 -12.78 -32.45 -9.24
N VAL A 557 -12.43 -31.20 -8.96
CA VAL A 557 -11.05 -30.75 -8.88
C VAL A 557 -10.41 -31.38 -7.65
N TYR A 558 -9.26 -32.04 -7.82
CA TYR A 558 -8.49 -32.57 -6.70
C TYR A 558 -8.17 -31.45 -5.71
N ARG A 559 -8.52 -31.66 -4.44
CA ARG A 559 -8.23 -30.75 -3.33
C ARG A 559 -7.40 -31.53 -2.33
N ALA A 560 -6.24 -31.00 -1.93
CA ALA A 560 -5.56 -31.48 -0.74
C ALA A 560 -6.51 -31.40 0.47
N ASN A 561 -6.38 -32.30 1.44
CA ASN A 561 -7.36 -32.48 2.51
C ASN A 561 -7.33 -31.31 3.51
N TYR A 562 -8.05 -30.24 3.17
CA TYR A 562 -8.08 -28.92 3.81
C TYR A 562 -8.09 -28.94 5.34
N TYR A 563 -8.93 -29.78 5.94
CA TYR A 563 -9.08 -29.90 7.40
C TYR A 563 -7.83 -30.51 8.06
N GLN A 564 -7.12 -31.40 7.36
CA GLN A 564 -5.95 -32.10 7.87
C GLN A 564 -4.76 -31.15 8.04
N LEU A 565 -4.52 -30.25 7.09
CA LEU A 565 -3.41 -29.30 7.17
C LEU A 565 -3.60 -28.27 8.30
N SER A 566 -4.78 -27.67 8.43
CA SER A 566 -5.10 -26.74 9.54
C SER A 566 -4.99 -27.44 10.91
N THR A 567 -5.51 -28.67 11.03
CA THR A 567 -5.43 -29.45 12.26
C THR A 567 -3.98 -29.86 12.59
N GLU A 568 -3.18 -30.25 11.60
CA GLU A 568 -1.78 -30.64 11.81
C GLU A 568 -0.91 -29.44 12.22
N ILE A 569 -1.10 -28.27 11.57
CA ILE A 569 -0.44 -27.01 11.98
C ILE A 569 -0.76 -26.71 13.45
N LYS A 570 -2.04 -26.71 13.84
CA LYS A 570 -2.47 -26.43 15.22
C LYS A 570 -1.91 -27.43 16.22
N ALA A 571 -1.93 -28.73 15.90
CA ALA A 571 -1.39 -29.78 16.77
C ALA A 571 0.12 -29.63 16.97
N LYS A 572 0.89 -29.46 15.90
CA LYS A 572 2.35 -29.27 15.95
C LYS A 572 2.77 -27.95 16.62
N LEU A 573 1.98 -26.88 16.47
CA LEU A 573 2.28 -25.59 17.11
C LEU A 573 1.95 -25.58 18.62
N ALA A 574 0.87 -26.23 19.05
CA ALA A 574 0.46 -26.27 20.45
C ALA A 574 1.49 -26.98 21.35
N ASP A 575 2.11 -28.05 20.86
CA ASP A 575 3.16 -28.79 21.55
C ASP A 575 4.45 -27.93 21.69
N LYS A 576 4.88 -27.32 20.58
CA LYS A 576 6.12 -26.53 20.49
C LYS A 576 6.11 -25.24 21.32
N LEU A 577 4.95 -24.59 21.49
CA LEU A 577 4.81 -23.43 22.38
C LEU A 577 5.15 -23.75 23.85
N SER A 578 5.12 -25.03 24.25
CA SER A 578 5.55 -25.47 25.58
C SER A 578 7.06 -25.75 25.66
N SER A 579 7.68 -26.26 24.58
CA SER A 579 9.10 -26.64 24.56
C SER A 579 10.05 -25.45 24.43
N PHE A 580 9.64 -24.36 23.77
CA PHE A 580 10.44 -23.12 23.68
C PHE A 580 10.45 -22.28 24.97
N LYS A 581 9.82 -22.73 26.07
CA LYS A 581 9.95 -22.12 27.40
C LYS A 581 11.32 -22.42 28.00
N TYR A 582 12.31 -21.62 27.59
CA TYR A 582 13.71 -21.81 27.92
C TYR A 582 13.99 -21.82 29.43
N LYS A 583 14.62 -22.90 29.92
CA LYS A 583 15.50 -22.82 31.08
C LYS A 583 16.90 -22.45 30.58
N ALA A 584 17.31 -21.21 30.80
CA ALA A 584 18.64 -20.75 30.48
C ALA A 584 19.68 -21.37 31.43
N ASN A 585 20.26 -22.51 31.06
CA ASN A 585 21.57 -22.87 31.58
C ASN A 585 22.59 -21.95 30.90
N PHE A 586 23.13 -20.99 31.65
CA PHE A 586 24.26 -20.17 31.22
C PHE A 586 25.52 -20.77 31.88
N PRO A 587 26.30 -21.60 31.17
CA PRO A 587 27.57 -22.11 31.68
C PRO A 587 28.60 -20.97 31.73
N ILE A 588 28.74 -20.38 32.91
CA ILE A 588 29.82 -19.43 33.21
C ILE A 588 31.02 -20.24 33.67
N ASP A 589 32.03 -20.33 32.81
CA ASP A 589 33.31 -20.89 33.20
C ASP A 589 34.10 -19.80 33.95
N VAL A 590 33.91 -19.75 35.28
CA VAL A 590 34.60 -18.82 36.18
C VAL A 590 35.98 -19.37 36.48
N SER A 591 36.98 -18.88 35.75
CA SER A 591 38.36 -19.31 35.91
C SER A 591 39.18 -18.23 36.62
N VAL A 592 39.52 -18.47 37.89
CA VAL A 592 40.32 -17.55 38.71
C VAL A 592 41.80 -17.67 38.33
N TYR A 593 42.38 -16.59 37.79
CA TYR A 593 43.78 -16.52 37.37
C TYR A 593 44.40 -15.17 37.72
N GLU A 594 45.66 -15.18 38.18
CA GLU A 594 46.53 -14.00 38.11
C GLU A 594 46.82 -13.65 36.64
N GLN A 595 46.93 -12.35 36.32
CA GLN A 595 46.86 -11.80 34.96
C GLN A 595 47.75 -12.45 33.89
N GLU A 596 48.89 -13.06 34.27
CA GLU A 596 49.92 -13.50 33.32
C GLU A 596 49.60 -14.79 32.54
N LYS A 597 48.59 -15.58 32.94
CA LYS A 597 48.29 -16.90 32.30
C LYS A 597 47.14 -16.92 31.28
N ALA A 598 46.49 -15.79 31.01
CA ALA A 598 45.28 -15.75 30.15
C ALA A 598 45.53 -16.07 28.65
N LYS A 599 46.77 -15.99 28.15
CA LYS A 599 47.12 -16.01 26.71
C LYS A 599 47.06 -17.38 25.98
N GLY A 600 46.32 -18.37 26.50
CA GLY A 600 46.43 -19.76 25.98
C GLY A 600 45.19 -20.66 26.08
N HIS A 601 44.00 -20.11 26.31
CA HIS A 601 42.77 -20.92 26.49
C HIS A 601 41.92 -21.00 25.21
N LYS A 602 41.11 -22.06 25.11
CA LYS A 602 40.34 -22.45 23.91
C LYS A 602 39.34 -21.39 23.47
N GLU A 603 39.01 -21.37 22.18
CA GLU A 603 37.92 -20.58 21.62
C GLU A 603 36.59 -20.91 22.34
N ALA A 604 36.03 -19.92 23.03
CA ALA A 604 34.71 -20.05 23.66
C ALA A 604 33.61 -20.15 22.59
N THR A 605 32.68 -21.07 22.77
CA THR A 605 31.45 -21.20 21.98
C THR A 605 30.50 -20.01 22.23
N ILE A 606 29.50 -19.85 21.37
CA ILE A 606 28.49 -18.77 21.52
C ILE A 606 27.81 -18.88 22.88
N GLY A 607 27.62 -17.73 23.55
CA GLY A 607 26.99 -17.67 24.87
C GLY A 607 27.88 -18.08 26.05
N HIS A 608 29.09 -18.59 25.81
CA HIS A 608 30.05 -18.91 26.87
C HIS A 608 31.03 -17.74 27.07
N TYR A 609 31.22 -17.31 28.31
CA TYR A 609 32.08 -16.17 28.65
C TYR A 609 33.05 -16.53 29.77
N PHE A 610 34.33 -16.23 29.56
CA PHE A 610 35.35 -16.36 30.60
C PHE A 610 35.33 -15.15 31.52
N ILE A 611 35.13 -15.37 32.82
CA ILE A 611 35.23 -14.31 33.83
C ILE A 611 36.52 -14.52 34.62
N TYR A 612 37.46 -13.61 34.43
CA TYR A 612 38.71 -13.50 35.16
C TYR A 612 38.50 -12.63 36.41
N VAL A 613 38.96 -13.09 37.56
CA VAL A 613 38.83 -12.35 38.83
C VAL A 613 40.20 -11.87 39.29
N ASP A 614 40.32 -10.58 39.59
CA ASP A 614 41.57 -9.90 39.97
C ASP A 614 41.37 -8.99 41.19
N ARG A 615 42.44 -8.70 41.92
CA ARG A 615 42.38 -7.92 43.16
C ARG A 615 42.57 -6.42 42.89
N ALA A 616 41.68 -5.57 43.41
CA ALA A 616 41.81 -4.12 43.34
C ALA A 616 41.16 -3.41 44.53
N ASP A 617 41.48 -2.13 44.74
CA ASP A 617 40.93 -1.34 45.86
C ASP A 617 39.41 -1.08 45.72
N ASP A 618 38.88 -1.12 44.49
CA ASP A 618 37.48 -0.86 44.15
C ASP A 618 36.86 -2.01 43.33
N THR A 619 35.54 -2.21 43.45
CA THR A 619 34.82 -3.33 42.83
C THR A 619 34.23 -2.92 41.47
N GLY A 620 34.62 -3.61 40.41
CA GLY A 620 34.12 -3.27 39.07
C GLY A 620 34.34 -4.36 38.02
N LEU A 621 33.47 -4.38 37.01
CA LEU A 621 33.54 -5.32 35.88
C LEU A 621 33.97 -4.58 34.61
N LYS A 622 35.08 -4.99 34.01
CA LYS A 622 35.39 -4.64 32.62
C LYS A 622 34.92 -5.75 31.70
N VAL A 623 33.91 -5.47 30.87
CA VAL A 623 33.46 -6.38 29.80
C VAL A 623 34.36 -6.16 28.58
N GLY A 624 35.13 -7.17 28.20
CA GLY A 624 36.03 -7.13 27.05
C GLY A 624 35.30 -7.29 25.71
N SER A 625 36.00 -7.01 24.61
CA SER A 625 35.42 -7.10 23.26
C SER A 625 35.24 -8.54 22.74
N GLU A 626 35.92 -9.52 23.34
CA GLU A 626 36.04 -10.92 22.86
C GLU A 626 35.77 -11.94 24.00
N ARG A 627 34.51 -12.36 24.18
CA ARG A 627 33.97 -13.39 25.13
C ARG A 627 34.69 -13.52 26.49
N SER A 628 35.21 -12.42 27.01
CA SER A 628 36.03 -12.36 28.21
C SER A 628 35.67 -11.13 29.02
N SER A 629 35.77 -11.23 30.35
CA SER A 629 35.48 -10.11 31.25
C SER A 629 36.32 -10.20 32.51
N PHE A 630 36.68 -9.04 33.05
CA PHE A 630 37.62 -8.91 34.16
C PHE A 630 36.89 -8.28 35.33
N LEU A 631 36.61 -9.08 36.35
CA LEU A 631 35.96 -8.67 37.58
C LEU A 631 37.04 -8.34 38.63
N LYS A 632 37.09 -7.08 39.03
CA LYS A 632 37.95 -6.57 40.09
C LYS A 632 37.20 -6.56 41.40
N ILE A 633 37.78 -7.10 42.47
CA ILE A 633 37.18 -7.15 43.81
C ILE A 633 38.24 -6.85 44.88
N ASN A 634 37.83 -6.18 45.96
CA ASN A 634 38.70 -5.89 47.11
C ASN A 634 38.90 -7.11 48.02
N ASP A 635 37.81 -7.80 48.39
CA ASP A 635 37.85 -9.06 49.11
C ASP A 635 37.79 -10.28 48.17
N MET A 636 38.87 -11.06 48.16
CA MET A 636 39.04 -12.29 47.38
C MET A 636 38.54 -13.56 48.08
N THR A 637 37.78 -13.48 49.18
CA THR A 637 37.12 -14.67 49.75
C THR A 637 36.13 -15.29 48.76
N THR A 638 36.02 -16.63 48.76
CA THR A 638 35.11 -17.38 47.87
C THR A 638 33.66 -16.90 47.98
N ASN A 639 33.23 -16.49 49.18
CA ASN A 639 31.88 -15.97 49.42
C ASN A 639 31.69 -14.55 48.85
N SER A 640 32.70 -13.68 48.97
CA SER A 640 32.68 -12.34 48.34
C SER A 640 32.63 -12.44 46.82
N ILE A 641 33.47 -13.31 46.23
CA ILE A 641 33.48 -13.59 44.80
C ILE A 641 32.12 -14.12 44.34
N ALA A 642 31.56 -15.14 45.02
CA ALA A 642 30.27 -15.73 44.66
C ALA A 642 29.11 -14.72 44.76
N ASN A 643 29.04 -13.90 45.81
CA ASN A 643 28.00 -12.87 45.99
C ASN A 643 28.10 -11.75 44.95
N THR A 644 29.33 -11.33 44.62
CA THR A 644 29.57 -10.30 43.60
C THR A 644 29.20 -10.82 42.21
N LEU A 645 29.60 -12.04 41.88
CA LEU A 645 29.20 -12.73 40.64
C LEU A 645 27.68 -12.85 40.53
N ALA A 646 27.00 -13.32 41.57
CA ALA A 646 25.54 -13.45 41.60
C ALA A 646 24.80 -12.10 41.43
N THR A 647 25.43 -10.99 41.80
CA THR A 647 24.86 -9.63 41.66
C THR A 647 25.15 -9.02 40.28
N VAL A 648 26.35 -9.25 39.73
CA VAL A 648 26.81 -8.57 38.50
C VAL A 648 26.46 -9.33 37.22
N ILE A 649 26.45 -10.67 37.25
CA ILE A 649 26.15 -11.48 36.06
C ILE A 649 24.72 -11.29 35.55
N PRO A 650 23.65 -11.36 36.37
CA PRO A 650 22.30 -11.34 35.83
C PRO A 650 21.95 -10.04 35.09
N PRO A 651 22.30 -8.83 35.59
CA PRO A 651 22.05 -7.58 34.85
C PRO A 651 22.82 -7.45 33.52
N VAL A 652 23.98 -8.10 33.36
CA VAL A 652 24.84 -7.94 32.17
C VAL A 652 24.58 -9.02 31.12
N TYR A 653 24.43 -10.27 31.55
CA TYR A 653 24.34 -11.44 30.66
C TYR A 653 22.96 -12.11 30.65
N LEU A 654 22.15 -11.93 31.71
CA LEU A 654 20.83 -12.56 31.82
C LEU A 654 19.65 -11.60 31.56
N SER A 655 19.87 -10.28 31.51
CA SER A 655 18.82 -9.30 31.20
C SER A 655 18.19 -9.50 29.82
N GLU A 656 18.95 -10.06 28.87
CA GLU A 656 18.41 -10.48 27.56
C GLU A 656 17.38 -11.61 27.71
N TYR A 657 17.55 -12.54 28.65
CA TYR A 657 16.63 -13.67 28.81
C TYR A 657 15.29 -13.27 29.41
N GLU A 658 15.23 -12.16 30.17
CA GLU A 658 13.96 -11.53 30.55
C GLU A 658 13.25 -10.98 29.29
N ASP A 659 13.96 -10.23 28.44
CA ASP A 659 13.43 -9.69 27.18
C ASP A 659 12.98 -10.82 26.22
N LEU A 660 13.76 -11.90 26.06
CA LEU A 660 13.44 -13.07 25.24
C LEU A 660 12.31 -13.92 25.84
N GLY A 661 12.30 -14.11 27.16
CA GLY A 661 11.24 -14.81 27.87
C GLY A 661 9.89 -14.08 27.75
N ASN A 662 9.91 -12.75 27.82
CA ASN A 662 8.75 -11.90 27.57
C ASN A 662 8.29 -12.00 26.11
N MET A 663 9.21 -11.96 25.15
CA MET A 663 8.91 -12.19 23.72
C MET A 663 8.28 -13.58 23.48
N ALA A 664 8.72 -14.59 24.24
CA ALA A 664 8.21 -15.96 24.24
C ALA A 664 6.95 -16.20 25.09
N CYS A 665 6.44 -15.20 25.82
CA CYS A 665 5.23 -15.31 26.63
C CYS A 665 4.11 -14.40 26.14
N HIS A 666 4.44 -13.25 25.55
CA HIS A 666 3.49 -12.22 25.11
C HIS A 666 3.20 -12.27 23.60
N PHE A 667 3.22 -13.48 23.01
CA PHE A 667 2.91 -13.75 21.59
C PHE A 667 1.62 -13.10 21.05
N GLU A 668 0.66 -12.79 21.92
CA GLU A 668 -0.67 -12.29 21.54
C GLU A 668 -0.90 -10.80 21.88
N GLN A 669 0.11 -10.08 22.38
CA GLN A 669 0.00 -8.66 22.74
C GLN A 669 1.21 -7.86 22.24
N GLU A 670 1.03 -7.11 21.14
CA GLU A 670 1.97 -6.04 20.75
C GLU A 670 2.04 -5.01 21.88
N ASN A 671 3.12 -5.05 22.66
CA ASN A 671 3.32 -4.19 23.81
C ASN A 671 3.69 -2.77 23.34
N LYS A 672 2.67 -1.95 23.04
CA LYS A 672 2.74 -0.59 22.45
C LYS A 672 3.62 0.42 23.23
N ASN A 673 4.16 0.03 24.38
CA ASN A 673 4.88 0.90 25.31
C ASN A 673 6.41 0.83 25.18
N ASP A 674 6.99 -0.15 24.47
CA ASP A 674 8.46 -0.22 24.33
C ASP A 674 8.97 0.65 23.17
N VAL A 675 9.60 1.77 23.50
CA VAL A 675 10.15 2.75 22.55
C VAL A 675 11.29 2.15 21.70
N SER A 676 11.94 1.08 22.18
CA SER A 676 12.95 0.32 21.44
C SER A 676 12.33 -0.36 20.21
N SER A 677 11.25 -1.12 20.43
CA SER A 677 10.52 -1.87 19.39
C SER A 677 9.97 -0.99 18.25
N MET A 678 9.71 0.29 18.50
CA MET A 678 9.26 1.25 17.48
C MET A 678 10.41 1.69 16.55
N ARG A 679 11.66 1.65 17.01
CA ARG A 679 12.84 2.12 16.26
C ARG A 679 13.44 1.06 15.34
N THR A 680 13.39 -0.20 15.74
CA THR A 680 13.98 -1.32 15.02
C THR A 680 13.16 -1.72 13.80
N PHE A 681 13.85 -2.19 12.76
CA PHE A 681 13.22 -2.94 11.67
C PHE A 681 12.84 -4.35 12.16
N LYS A 682 11.67 -4.83 11.71
CA LYS A 682 11.32 -6.26 11.75
C LYS A 682 12.41 -7.04 11.02
N TYR A 683 12.76 -8.22 11.50
CA TYR A 683 13.76 -9.06 10.87
C TYR A 683 13.47 -9.29 9.37
N SER A 684 14.55 -9.33 8.58
CA SER A 684 14.56 -9.88 7.23
C SER A 684 15.91 -10.52 6.96
N SER A 685 15.95 -11.56 6.11
CA SER A 685 17.20 -12.20 5.69
C SER A 685 18.04 -11.31 4.76
N GLN A 686 17.45 -10.25 4.19
CA GLN A 686 18.15 -9.28 3.36
C GLN A 686 17.58 -7.85 3.54
N TYR A 687 18.47 -6.85 3.63
CA TYR A 687 18.14 -5.43 3.62
C TYR A 687 18.80 -4.72 2.42
N GLU A 688 18.09 -3.79 1.80
CA GLU A 688 18.61 -2.90 0.75
C GLU A 688 19.04 -1.57 1.38
N THR A 689 20.34 -1.26 1.40
CA THR A 689 20.88 -0.06 2.08
C THR A 689 21.32 0.98 1.05
N THR A 690 20.59 2.10 0.97
CA THR A 690 20.85 3.15 -0.03
C THR A 690 21.49 4.38 0.61
N PHE A 691 22.72 4.69 0.19
CA PHE A 691 23.42 5.93 0.57
C PHE A 691 23.15 7.03 -0.47
N SER A 692 22.56 8.15 -0.04
CA SER A 692 22.20 9.29 -0.89
C SER A 692 22.92 10.56 -0.47
N LEU A 693 23.72 11.14 -1.37
CA LEU A 693 24.20 12.52 -1.24
C LEU A 693 23.16 13.45 -1.85
N MET A 694 22.58 14.33 -1.04
CA MET A 694 21.56 15.28 -1.47
C MET A 694 22.10 16.71 -1.43
N ASN A 695 22.14 17.35 -2.60
CA ASN A 695 22.60 18.71 -2.78
C ASN A 695 21.40 19.61 -3.13
N ASN A 696 21.07 20.56 -2.25
CA ASN A 696 19.92 21.44 -2.41
C ASN A 696 20.03 22.30 -3.69
N ASN A 697 21.12 23.06 -3.84
CA ASN A 697 21.38 23.87 -5.02
C ASN A 697 22.79 23.59 -5.61
N PRO A 698 22.88 22.87 -6.75
CA PRO A 698 24.14 22.54 -7.39
C PRO A 698 24.76 23.67 -8.23
N GLU A 699 24.04 24.77 -8.50
CA GLU A 699 24.57 25.90 -9.30
C GLU A 699 25.77 26.58 -8.60
N ASN A 700 25.73 26.64 -7.27
CA ASN A 700 26.77 27.25 -6.45
C ASN A 700 27.94 26.30 -6.17
N MET A 701 27.68 24.99 -6.10
CA MET A 701 28.64 23.99 -5.65
C MET A 701 28.20 22.60 -6.10
N LYS A 702 28.88 22.03 -7.10
CA LYS A 702 28.71 20.65 -7.53
C LYS A 702 29.47 19.73 -6.56
N MET A 703 28.80 18.69 -6.09
CA MET A 703 29.31 17.81 -5.03
C MET A 703 29.44 16.37 -5.51
N ASP A 704 30.50 15.72 -5.05
CA ASP A 704 30.75 14.29 -5.20
C ASP A 704 31.28 13.71 -3.87
N TRP A 705 31.45 12.40 -3.78
CA TRP A 705 31.88 11.72 -2.55
C TRP A 705 32.53 10.37 -2.79
N GLU A 706 33.58 10.06 -2.03
CA GLU A 706 34.24 8.75 -2.05
C GLU A 706 33.49 7.68 -1.23
N ILE A 707 32.17 7.61 -1.36
CA ILE A 707 31.31 6.75 -0.53
C ILE A 707 31.71 5.27 -0.60
N ARG A 708 32.14 4.78 -1.76
CA ARG A 708 32.65 3.40 -1.92
C ARG A 708 33.88 3.13 -1.06
N ASN A 709 34.83 4.05 -1.02
CA ASN A 709 36.05 3.92 -0.20
C ASN A 709 35.71 4.03 1.29
N ALA A 710 34.79 4.92 1.66
CA ALA A 710 34.32 5.10 3.03
C ALA A 710 33.57 3.87 3.56
N VAL A 711 32.60 3.33 2.81
CA VAL A 711 31.87 2.09 3.16
C VAL A 711 32.85 0.91 3.29
N ASN A 712 33.77 0.73 2.32
CA ASN A 712 34.78 -0.32 2.36
C ASN A 712 35.74 -0.20 3.54
N SER A 713 35.97 1.01 4.07
CA SER A 713 36.90 1.27 5.18
C SER A 713 36.24 1.25 6.56
N TYR A 714 34.97 1.65 6.66
CA TYR A 714 34.32 1.94 7.95
C TYR A 714 33.07 1.10 8.24
N LEU A 715 32.45 0.46 7.24
CA LEU A 715 31.27 -0.40 7.43
C LEU A 715 31.51 -1.86 7.02
N SER A 716 32.42 -2.15 6.10
CA SER A 716 32.63 -3.50 5.54
C SER A 716 32.84 -4.59 6.60
N LEU A 717 33.64 -4.32 7.64
CA LEU A 717 33.88 -5.26 8.73
C LEU A 717 32.61 -5.49 9.56
N PHE A 718 31.89 -4.45 9.92
CA PHE A 718 30.62 -4.56 10.64
C PHE A 718 29.57 -5.34 9.85
N LEU A 719 29.40 -5.01 8.57
CA LEU A 719 28.45 -5.70 7.68
C LEU A 719 28.81 -7.18 7.50
N LYS A 720 30.10 -7.52 7.45
CA LYS A 720 30.58 -8.91 7.41
C LYS A 720 30.33 -9.66 8.72
N GLU A 721 30.43 -9.00 9.87
CA GLU A 721 30.12 -9.64 11.16
C GLU A 721 28.61 -9.87 11.35
N VAL A 722 27.77 -8.97 10.81
CA VAL A 722 26.30 -9.06 10.87
C VAL A 722 25.71 -9.93 9.75
N SER A 723 26.43 -10.19 8.65
CA SER A 723 25.93 -11.01 7.52
C SER A 723 25.66 -12.48 7.87
N ILE A 724 26.04 -12.92 9.07
CA ILE A 724 25.61 -14.21 9.64
C ILE A 724 24.12 -14.24 10.04
N VAL A 725 23.52 -13.06 10.25
CA VAL A 725 22.11 -12.86 10.63
C VAL A 725 21.30 -12.34 9.44
N SER A 726 21.78 -11.30 8.75
CA SER A 726 21.06 -10.66 7.63
C SER A 726 22.04 -10.14 6.58
N ASN A 727 21.77 -10.39 5.30
CA ASN A 727 22.55 -9.85 4.20
C ASN A 727 22.21 -8.38 3.93
N PHE A 728 23.17 -7.63 3.41
CA PHE A 728 23.00 -6.22 3.03
C PHE A 728 23.45 -5.99 1.59
N THR A 729 22.54 -5.54 0.72
CA THR A 729 22.93 -4.91 -0.56
C THR A 729 23.17 -3.43 -0.32
N ILE A 730 24.19 -2.86 -0.99
CA ILE A 730 24.58 -1.46 -0.79
C ILE A 730 24.52 -0.74 -2.13
N ASP A 731 23.63 0.24 -2.20
CA ASP A 731 23.47 1.14 -3.33
C ASP A 731 23.87 2.56 -2.95
N SER A 732 24.33 3.33 -3.92
CA SER A 732 24.77 4.71 -3.71
C SER A 732 24.31 5.62 -4.84
N GLN A 733 23.75 6.77 -4.50
CA GLN A 733 23.26 7.77 -5.46
C GLN A 733 23.64 9.20 -5.05
N ILE A 734 23.64 10.09 -6.03
CA ILE A 734 23.82 11.54 -5.82
C ILE A 734 22.59 12.22 -6.44
N GLN A 735 21.83 12.95 -5.63
CA GLN A 735 20.69 13.74 -6.07
C GLN A 735 21.02 15.23 -5.95
N ASN A 736 21.13 15.88 -7.11
CA ASN A 736 21.23 17.33 -7.23
C ASN A 736 19.83 17.93 -7.42
N TYR A 737 19.64 19.19 -7.02
CA TYR A 737 18.33 19.84 -6.93
C TYR A 737 17.41 19.05 -5.98
N ALA A 738 17.79 19.00 -4.70
CA ALA A 738 17.03 18.38 -3.62
C ALA A 738 16.48 19.43 -2.64
N PRO A 739 15.54 20.32 -3.06
CA PRO A 739 14.96 21.31 -2.17
C PRO A 739 14.13 20.65 -1.08
N LEU A 740 14.10 21.27 0.10
CA LEU A 740 13.23 20.85 1.19
C LEU A 740 11.85 21.47 1.00
N SER A 741 10.79 20.65 1.13
CA SER A 741 9.40 21.16 1.11
C SER A 741 9.05 22.03 2.32
N LEU A 742 9.88 22.04 3.35
CA LEU A 742 9.75 22.89 4.54
C LEU A 742 10.97 23.82 4.64
N LYS A 743 10.74 25.14 4.71
CA LYS A 743 11.81 26.11 4.94
C LYS A 743 12.30 26.04 6.39
N PRO A 744 13.61 26.13 6.65
CA PRO A 744 14.14 26.14 8.01
C PRO A 744 13.89 27.48 8.71
N TYR A 745 13.77 27.45 10.04
CA TYR A 745 13.60 28.65 10.85
C TYR A 745 14.91 29.43 10.96
N PHE A 746 14.84 30.76 10.91
CA PHE A 746 16.00 31.63 11.08
C PHE A 746 16.16 32.03 12.56
N LYS A 747 17.40 31.99 13.09
CA LYS A 747 17.71 32.45 14.45
C LYS A 747 18.84 33.46 14.46
N GLU A 748 18.48 34.71 14.67
CA GLU A 748 19.39 35.81 14.92
C GLU A 748 20.02 35.71 16.32
N ARG A 749 21.28 36.11 16.47
CA ARG A 749 21.97 36.14 17.76
C ARG A 749 22.91 37.34 17.88
N GLU A 750 22.65 38.19 18.87
CA GLU A 750 23.55 39.29 19.23
C GLU A 750 24.98 38.80 19.46
N GLY A 751 25.94 39.42 18.77
CA GLY A 751 27.38 39.10 18.87
C GLY A 751 27.80 37.70 18.39
N LYS A 752 26.93 36.92 17.73
CA LYS A 752 27.23 35.56 17.26
C LYS A 752 26.71 35.34 15.83
N PRO A 753 27.28 34.40 15.05
CA PRO A 753 26.76 34.13 13.71
C PRO A 753 25.32 33.59 13.77
N ASN A 754 24.48 34.20 12.94
CA ASN A 754 23.11 33.76 12.66
C ASN A 754 23.13 32.36 12.03
N TYR A 755 22.02 31.62 12.19
CA TYR A 755 21.93 30.24 11.72
C TYR A 755 20.48 29.82 11.48
N TYR A 756 20.32 28.79 10.66
CA TYR A 756 19.01 28.19 10.36
C TYR A 756 18.81 26.91 11.16
N TYR A 757 17.57 26.55 11.48
CA TYR A 757 17.29 25.34 12.26
C TYR A 757 15.97 24.65 11.93
N PHE A 758 15.92 23.35 12.26
CA PHE A 758 14.69 22.56 12.35
C PHE A 758 14.44 22.09 13.78
N GLU A 759 13.17 22.08 14.18
CA GLU A 759 12.70 21.53 15.46
C GLU A 759 12.28 20.06 15.31
N PRO A 760 12.37 19.24 16.38
CA PRO A 760 12.11 17.80 16.33
C PRO A 760 10.78 17.40 15.67
N GLN A 761 9.71 18.18 15.90
CA GLN A 761 8.37 17.92 15.35
C GLN A 761 8.29 17.98 13.82
N HIS A 762 9.23 18.69 13.19
CA HIS A 762 9.28 18.87 11.74
C HIS A 762 10.20 17.86 11.04
N LEU A 763 11.10 17.20 11.76
CA LEU A 763 12.07 16.25 11.18
C LEU A 763 11.44 15.07 10.40
N PRO A 764 10.27 14.50 10.78
CA PRO A 764 9.62 13.47 9.95
C PRO A 764 9.15 13.99 8.58
N HIS A 765 8.90 15.30 8.44
CA HIS A 765 8.47 15.91 7.18
C HIS A 765 9.62 16.09 6.18
N PHE A 766 10.88 15.98 6.64
CA PHE A 766 12.08 16.10 5.82
C PHE A 766 12.05 15.11 4.63
N VAL A 767 11.67 13.85 4.90
CA VAL A 767 11.55 12.76 3.90
C VAL A 767 10.29 12.87 3.03
N ASN A 768 9.24 13.55 3.49
CA ASN A 768 8.01 13.74 2.71
C ASN A 768 8.14 14.79 1.60
N SER A 769 9.36 15.24 1.29
CA SER A 769 9.65 16.10 0.14
C SER A 769 9.37 15.33 -1.15
N ALA A 770 8.37 15.77 -1.93
CA ALA A 770 7.75 14.99 -3.01
C ALA A 770 8.64 14.68 -4.23
N GLU A 771 9.91 15.10 -4.21
CA GLU A 771 10.87 15.00 -5.31
C GLU A 771 12.04 14.05 -5.03
N TRP A 772 12.12 13.46 -3.83
CA TRP A 772 13.16 12.49 -3.49
C TRP A 772 12.85 11.12 -4.08
N ASN A 773 13.16 10.99 -5.37
CA ASN A 773 13.20 9.73 -6.10
C ASN A 773 14.39 8.90 -5.59
N LEU A 774 14.28 8.39 -4.36
CA LEU A 774 15.18 7.39 -3.80
C LEU A 774 15.13 6.17 -4.72
N ALA A 775 16.27 5.83 -5.35
CA ALA A 775 16.34 4.76 -6.32
C ALA A 775 16.23 3.38 -5.65
N SER A 776 15.02 3.01 -5.25
CA SER A 776 14.66 1.63 -4.92
C SER A 776 14.52 0.84 -6.21
N THR A 777 15.33 -0.21 -6.34
CA THR A 777 14.98 -1.31 -7.22
C THR A 777 13.68 -1.95 -6.72
N ILE A 778 12.84 -2.49 -7.61
CA ILE A 778 11.60 -3.17 -7.21
C ILE A 778 12.00 -4.51 -6.57
N THR A 779 12.28 -4.50 -5.28
CA THR A 779 12.62 -5.65 -4.45
C THR A 779 11.48 -5.93 -3.46
N SER A 780 11.42 -7.15 -2.94
CA SER A 780 10.49 -7.56 -1.89
C SER A 780 11.06 -7.35 -0.47
N TYR A 781 12.23 -6.70 -0.36
CA TYR A 781 13.00 -6.60 0.88
C TYR A 781 12.90 -5.18 1.48
N PRO A 782 13.01 -5.04 2.81
CA PRO A 782 12.99 -3.73 3.47
C PRO A 782 14.21 -2.88 3.10
N SER A 783 13.98 -1.60 2.79
CA SER A 783 15.02 -0.62 2.46
C SER A 783 15.40 0.27 3.66
N ILE A 784 16.70 0.47 3.85
CA ILE A 784 17.32 1.34 4.85
C ILE A 784 17.99 2.51 4.13
N ASN A 785 17.57 3.73 4.44
CA ASN A 785 18.03 4.92 3.73
C ASN A 785 19.03 5.73 4.57
N PHE A 786 20.20 6.07 4.02
CA PHE A 786 21.16 6.97 4.66
C PHE A 786 21.39 8.20 3.79
N ILE A 787 20.93 9.36 4.27
CA ILE A 787 21.06 10.65 3.56
C ILE A 787 22.18 11.49 4.18
N LEU A 788 23.13 11.91 3.34
CA LEU A 788 23.99 13.06 3.60
C LEU A 788 23.39 14.28 2.90
N TYR A 789 22.76 15.17 3.66
CA TYR A 789 22.12 16.37 3.14
C TYR A 789 23.04 17.58 3.26
N VAL A 790 23.22 18.31 2.17
CA VAL A 790 23.98 19.57 2.14
C VAL A 790 23.03 20.72 1.78
N PRO A 791 22.84 21.71 2.70
CA PRO A 791 21.98 22.86 2.47
C PRO A 791 22.58 23.82 1.44
N SER A 792 21.75 24.73 0.93
CA SER A 792 22.21 25.85 0.11
C SER A 792 23.14 26.78 0.92
N VAL A 793 23.96 27.58 0.23
CA VAL A 793 24.86 28.56 0.87
C VAL A 793 24.04 29.63 1.65
N GLU A 794 22.85 29.96 1.17
CA GLU A 794 21.93 30.93 1.77
C GLU A 794 21.27 30.44 3.06
N GLU A 795 21.07 29.11 3.18
CA GLU A 795 20.48 28.44 4.34
C GLU A 795 21.55 27.84 5.28
N ALA A 796 22.84 28.08 5.00
CA ALA A 796 23.95 27.62 5.82
C ALA A 796 24.40 28.70 6.85
N PRO A 797 24.68 28.33 8.11
CA PRO A 797 24.68 26.98 8.66
C PRO A 797 23.29 26.54 9.14
N LEU A 798 22.83 25.40 8.64
CA LEU A 798 21.63 24.69 9.09
C LEU A 798 21.98 23.77 10.27
N ARG A 799 21.11 23.72 11.29
CA ARG A 799 21.25 22.88 12.49
C ARG A 799 19.95 22.18 12.86
N VAL A 800 20.04 21.18 13.72
CA VAL A 800 18.86 20.53 14.33
C VAL A 800 18.80 20.92 15.80
N HIS A 801 17.62 21.23 16.32
CA HIS A 801 17.39 21.48 17.75
C HIS A 801 16.90 20.23 18.49
N ASP A 802 17.15 20.17 19.79
CA ASP A 802 16.54 19.21 20.72
C ASP A 802 15.13 19.66 21.13
N SER A 803 14.46 18.86 21.98
CA SER A 803 13.14 19.19 22.53
C SER A 803 13.13 20.38 23.51
N LYS A 804 14.29 20.97 23.82
CA LYS A 804 14.47 22.15 24.68
C LYS A 804 14.88 23.40 23.86
N GLY A 805 14.85 23.32 22.52
CA GLY A 805 15.21 24.42 21.61
C GLY A 805 16.72 24.74 21.55
N GLN A 806 17.56 23.80 21.97
CA GLN A 806 19.02 23.92 21.94
C GLN A 806 19.60 23.18 20.72
N PRO A 807 20.62 23.71 20.04
CA PRO A 807 21.23 23.04 18.89
C PRO A 807 21.98 21.76 19.30
N LEU A 808 21.68 20.65 18.64
CA LEU A 808 22.38 19.38 18.81
C LEU A 808 23.87 19.51 18.42
N LEU A 809 24.73 18.76 19.12
CA LEU A 809 26.17 18.67 18.86
C LEU A 809 26.45 18.11 17.45
N THR A 810 25.71 17.08 17.07
CA THR A 810 25.67 16.52 15.71
C THR A 810 24.35 16.91 15.05
N SER A 811 24.40 17.52 13.86
CA SER A 811 23.19 17.85 13.08
C SER A 811 22.70 16.60 12.33
N ALA A 812 22.34 15.57 13.08
CA ALA A 812 21.93 14.28 12.57
C ALA A 812 20.75 13.72 13.37
N PHE A 813 19.88 12.96 12.69
CA PHE A 813 18.70 12.37 13.30
C PHE A 813 18.34 11.04 12.62
N LEU A 814 17.61 10.20 13.35
CA LEU A 814 17.13 8.89 12.88
C LEU A 814 15.62 8.95 12.71
N ILE A 815 15.11 8.45 11.59
CA ILE A 815 13.68 8.21 11.40
C ILE A 815 13.42 6.70 11.62
N PRO A 816 12.62 6.33 12.65
CA PRO A 816 12.28 4.94 12.95
C PRO A 816 11.80 4.15 11.72
N ARG A 817 12.29 2.92 11.56
CA ARG A 817 11.91 2.00 10.46
C ARG A 817 12.07 2.58 9.04
N TRP A 818 12.96 3.55 8.87
CA TRP A 818 13.21 4.17 7.57
C TRP A 818 14.70 4.39 7.29
N GLY A 819 15.44 4.99 8.23
CA GLY A 819 16.81 5.42 7.93
C GLY A 819 17.36 6.57 8.77
N GLY A 820 18.58 6.99 8.42
CA GLY A 820 19.35 8.03 9.10
C GLY A 820 19.68 9.21 8.20
N ILE A 821 19.62 10.42 8.75
CA ILE A 821 19.91 11.67 8.04
C ILE A 821 21.01 12.42 8.78
N VAL A 822 22.02 12.90 8.04
CA VAL A 822 23.11 13.75 8.52
C VAL A 822 23.13 15.02 7.68
N ILE A 823 23.00 16.18 8.33
CA ILE A 823 23.13 17.49 7.70
C ILE A 823 24.59 17.95 7.85
N LYS A 824 25.26 18.17 6.72
CA LYS A 824 26.65 18.64 6.66
C LYS A 824 26.68 19.99 5.95
N ASN A 825 26.97 21.05 6.70
CA ASN A 825 27.10 22.39 6.14
C ASN A 825 28.38 22.49 5.28
N PRO A 826 28.33 23.15 4.10
CA PRO A 826 29.49 23.34 3.25
C PRO A 826 30.52 24.28 3.93
N PRO A 827 31.83 24.06 3.75
CA PRO A 827 32.85 24.95 4.27
C PRO A 827 32.87 26.28 3.50
N LYS A 828 33.02 27.41 4.21
CA LYS A 828 33.02 28.77 3.64
C LYS A 828 34.08 29.04 2.56
N SER A 829 35.06 28.14 2.40
CA SER A 829 36.19 28.25 1.48
C SER A 829 36.06 27.40 0.21
N ALA A 830 35.05 26.52 0.10
CA ALA A 830 34.85 25.72 -1.12
C ALA A 830 34.37 26.61 -2.28
N ARG A 831 34.91 26.37 -3.49
CA ARG A 831 34.50 27.05 -4.72
C ARG A 831 34.23 26.01 -5.82
N ASN A 832 33.05 26.09 -6.42
CA ASN A 832 32.58 25.39 -7.62
C ASN A 832 32.44 23.86 -7.52
N GLU A 833 33.49 23.13 -7.14
CA GLU A 833 33.45 21.66 -6.98
C GLU A 833 34.04 21.23 -5.63
N TYR A 834 33.42 20.22 -5.00
CA TYR A 834 33.90 19.64 -3.74
C TYR A 834 33.56 18.16 -3.66
N THR A 835 34.59 17.35 -3.44
CA THR A 835 34.45 15.90 -3.22
C THR A 835 34.68 15.59 -1.75
N PHE A 836 33.69 14.99 -1.08
CA PHE A 836 33.89 14.47 0.27
C PHE A 836 34.86 13.29 0.22
N THR A 837 36.09 13.50 0.72
CA THR A 837 37.09 12.43 0.81
C THR A 837 36.70 11.40 1.86
N LYS A 838 37.40 10.27 1.87
CA LYS A 838 37.25 9.24 2.91
C LYS A 838 37.37 9.81 4.34
N GLU A 839 38.30 10.73 4.57
CA GLU A 839 38.56 11.36 5.87
C GLU A 839 37.42 12.30 6.27
N ASP A 840 36.92 13.11 5.34
CA ASP A 840 35.75 13.98 5.55
C ASP A 840 34.48 13.18 5.90
N LEU A 841 34.35 11.98 5.32
CA LEU A 841 33.25 11.06 5.58
C LEU A 841 33.41 10.30 6.91
N GLN A 842 34.61 10.18 7.50
CA GLN A 842 34.83 9.38 8.71
C GLN A 842 33.87 9.72 9.88
N PRO A 843 33.60 10.99 10.24
CA PRO A 843 32.65 11.32 11.31
C PRO A 843 31.21 10.97 10.93
N ILE A 844 30.87 11.09 9.64
CA ILE A 844 29.53 10.80 9.11
C ILE A 844 29.28 9.29 9.13
N MET A 845 30.26 8.48 8.71
CA MET A 845 30.17 7.02 8.75
C MET A 845 30.07 6.47 10.18
N LYS A 846 30.68 7.12 11.18
CA LYS A 846 30.47 6.77 12.60
C LYS A 846 29.02 6.99 13.05
N ILE A 847 28.38 8.07 12.60
CA ILE A 847 26.96 8.35 12.87
C ILE A 847 26.07 7.32 12.16
N PHE A 848 26.31 7.06 10.87
CA PHE A 848 25.55 6.04 10.12
C PHE A 848 25.72 4.64 10.71
N LEU A 849 26.91 4.26 11.20
CA LEU A 849 27.13 2.99 11.91
C LEU A 849 26.32 2.90 13.21
N SER A 850 26.31 3.97 14.03
CA SER A 850 25.50 4.04 15.25
C SER A 850 24.00 3.94 14.95
N GLN A 851 23.54 4.63 13.91
CA GLN A 851 22.16 4.59 13.43
C GLN A 851 21.79 3.19 12.90
N LEU A 852 22.66 2.57 12.09
CA LEU A 852 22.45 1.22 11.56
C LEU A 852 22.36 0.19 12.68
N ARG A 853 23.28 0.23 13.67
CA ARG A 853 23.24 -0.60 14.89
C ARG A 853 21.87 -0.50 15.58
N SER A 854 21.38 0.72 15.81
CA SER A 854 20.06 0.94 16.42
C SER A 854 18.89 0.47 15.56
N LEU A 855 18.98 0.52 14.22
CA LEU A 855 17.93 0.05 13.31
C LEU A 855 17.83 -1.48 13.27
N ILE A 856 18.96 -2.18 13.39
CA ILE A 856 19.00 -3.65 13.40
C ILE A 856 18.87 -4.28 14.80
N GLY A 857 18.62 -3.48 15.85
CA GLY A 857 18.37 -3.96 17.21
C GLY A 857 19.61 -4.10 18.11
N ILE A 858 20.78 -3.65 17.67
CA ILE A 858 21.95 -3.52 18.53
C ILE A 858 21.81 -2.22 19.33
N HIS A 859 21.27 -2.36 20.54
CA HIS A 859 21.10 -1.26 21.48
C HIS A 859 22.33 -1.10 22.40
N ASP A 860 22.51 0.11 22.93
CA ASP A 860 23.59 0.42 23.85
C ASP A 860 23.34 -0.23 25.23
N LEU A 861 24.05 -1.32 25.49
CA LEU A 861 24.00 -2.09 26.73
C LEU A 861 24.32 -1.23 27.96
N GLU A 862 25.26 -0.29 27.83
CA GLU A 862 25.67 0.60 28.93
C GLU A 862 24.48 1.41 29.46
N SER A 863 23.66 1.94 28.53
CA SER A 863 22.46 2.73 28.86
C SER A 863 21.31 1.92 29.50
N LYS A 864 21.18 0.63 29.17
CA LYS A 864 20.19 -0.28 29.80
C LYS A 864 20.62 -0.72 31.19
N ILE A 865 21.93 -0.90 31.39
CA ILE A 865 22.50 -1.57 32.57
C ILE A 865 22.87 -0.59 33.67
N SER A 866 23.25 0.66 33.34
CA SER A 866 23.67 1.68 34.31
C SER A 866 22.65 1.98 35.41
N ASN A 867 21.35 1.76 35.16
CA ASN A 867 20.27 1.96 36.14
C ASN A 867 19.96 0.71 37.00
N LYS A 868 20.56 -0.46 36.72
CA LYS A 868 20.29 -1.72 37.42
C LYS A 868 21.28 -2.04 38.56
N PHE A 869 22.34 -1.25 38.74
CA PHE A 869 23.36 -1.48 39.78
C PHE A 869 23.23 -0.58 41.01
N SER A 870 23.65 -1.11 42.16
CA SER A 870 23.88 -0.33 43.37
C SER A 870 25.19 0.48 43.26
N ALA A 871 25.29 1.57 44.02
CA ALA A 871 26.32 2.62 43.87
C ALA A 871 27.79 2.18 44.09
N ASN A 872 28.06 0.90 44.37
CA ASN A 872 29.37 0.37 44.77
C ASN A 872 29.96 -0.61 43.73
N CYS A 873 29.44 -0.65 42.49
CA CYS A 873 30.04 -1.45 41.42
C CYS A 873 30.02 -0.69 40.09
N HIS A 874 31.21 -0.46 39.52
CA HIS A 874 31.36 0.19 38.22
C HIS A 874 31.53 -0.84 37.10
N VAL A 875 30.66 -0.77 36.07
CA VAL A 875 30.76 -1.63 34.88
C VAL A 875 31.20 -0.80 33.68
N THR A 876 32.23 -1.27 32.98
CA THR A 876 32.80 -0.60 31.80
C THR A 876 32.83 -1.56 30.62
N PHE A 877 32.36 -1.10 29.45
CA PHE A 877 32.35 -1.88 28.22
C PHE A 877 33.52 -1.47 27.32
N GLU A 878 34.28 -2.44 26.81
CA GLU A 878 35.37 -2.18 25.88
C GLU A 878 34.82 -1.96 24.46
N PRO A 879 35.08 -0.80 23.81
CA PRO A 879 34.50 -0.50 22.52
C PRO A 879 35.06 -1.40 21.42
N ALA A 880 34.18 -1.84 20.50
CA ALA A 880 34.53 -2.62 19.33
C ALA A 880 35.27 -1.79 18.26
N THR A 881 36.51 -1.37 18.55
CA THR A 881 37.30 -0.44 17.74
C THR A 881 37.61 -0.92 16.32
N ARG A 882 37.62 -2.24 16.08
CA ARG A 882 37.99 -2.85 14.78
C ARG A 882 36.78 -3.37 13.99
N SER A 883 35.86 -4.08 14.65
CA SER A 883 34.69 -4.73 14.03
C SER A 883 33.43 -3.85 13.99
N GLY A 884 33.32 -2.85 14.86
CA GLY A 884 32.09 -2.07 15.04
C GLY A 884 30.95 -2.81 15.78
N ILE A 885 31.20 -4.04 16.23
CA ILE A 885 30.30 -4.87 17.05
C ILE A 885 31.13 -5.76 17.99
N THR A 886 30.76 -5.86 19.27
CA THR A 886 31.43 -6.77 20.24
C THR A 886 30.93 -8.20 20.06
N THR A 887 31.68 -9.21 20.54
CA THR A 887 31.16 -10.59 20.50
C THR A 887 29.91 -10.77 21.36
N LEU A 888 29.77 -10.00 22.45
CA LEU A 888 28.57 -10.00 23.29
C LEU A 888 27.35 -9.50 22.51
N GLU A 889 27.47 -8.34 21.84
CA GLU A 889 26.41 -7.79 20.98
C GLU A 889 26.02 -8.75 19.85
N LYS A 890 27.02 -9.42 19.24
CA LYS A 890 26.81 -10.40 18.18
C LYS A 890 26.08 -11.65 18.68
N ASP A 891 26.51 -12.21 19.81
CA ASP A 891 25.89 -13.39 20.42
C ASP A 891 24.45 -13.10 20.86
N ASN A 892 24.17 -11.92 21.41
CA ASN A 892 22.82 -11.46 21.74
C ASN A 892 21.97 -11.29 20.46
N LEU A 893 22.50 -10.65 19.41
CA LEU A 893 21.78 -10.47 18.15
C LEU A 893 21.38 -11.83 17.52
N ILE A 894 22.28 -12.83 17.58
CA ILE A 894 22.01 -14.19 17.11
C ILE A 894 20.84 -14.82 17.88
N ARG A 895 20.87 -14.80 19.22
CA ARG A 895 19.78 -15.37 20.05
C ARG A 895 18.46 -14.63 19.85
N SER A 896 18.49 -13.30 19.88
CA SER A 896 17.31 -12.45 19.69
C SER A 896 16.64 -12.67 18.34
N ARG A 897 17.39 -12.69 17.23
CA ARG A 897 16.79 -12.94 15.91
C ARG A 897 16.37 -14.40 15.71
N THR A 898 17.07 -15.37 16.31
CA THR A 898 16.60 -16.77 16.33
C THR A 898 15.22 -16.88 16.96
N MET A 899 15.00 -16.20 18.10
CA MET A 899 13.69 -16.23 18.77
C MET A 899 12.62 -15.43 18.03
N GLU A 900 12.95 -14.24 17.50
CA GLU A 900 12.04 -13.44 16.67
C GLU A 900 11.58 -14.21 15.42
N ASN A 901 12.47 -14.97 14.78
CA ASN A 901 12.14 -15.81 13.64
C ASN A 901 11.18 -16.93 14.00
N VAL A 902 11.41 -17.63 15.12
CA VAL A 902 10.49 -18.63 15.68
C VAL A 902 9.12 -18.01 15.95
N VAL A 903 9.09 -16.83 16.58
CA VAL A 903 7.86 -16.08 16.90
C VAL A 903 7.08 -15.71 15.65
N ASN A 904 7.73 -15.09 14.67
CA ASN A 904 7.12 -14.66 13.41
C ASN A 904 6.61 -15.87 12.60
N THR A 905 7.35 -16.98 12.60
CA THR A 905 6.94 -18.23 11.94
C THR A 905 5.68 -18.80 12.57
N ILE A 906 5.63 -18.96 13.89
CA ILE A 906 4.47 -19.48 14.61
C ILE A 906 3.24 -18.61 14.35
N SER A 907 3.40 -17.28 14.38
CA SER A 907 2.33 -16.32 14.09
C SER A 907 1.84 -16.42 12.63
N THR A 908 2.76 -16.54 11.67
CA THR A 908 2.45 -16.66 10.23
C THR A 908 1.73 -17.97 9.93
N LEU A 909 2.19 -19.10 10.49
CA LEU A 909 1.52 -20.40 10.32
C LEU A 909 0.16 -20.47 11.03
N LYS A 910 0.00 -19.84 12.21
CA LYS A 910 -1.30 -19.69 12.88
C LYS A 910 -2.27 -18.85 12.04
N SER A 911 -1.79 -17.75 11.46
CA SER A 911 -2.56 -16.88 10.55
C SER A 911 -2.93 -17.61 9.24
N LEU A 912 -2.03 -18.43 8.71
CA LEU A 912 -2.30 -19.30 7.56
C LEU A 912 -3.39 -20.32 7.87
N ALA A 913 -3.31 -21.01 9.02
CA ALA A 913 -4.33 -21.97 9.44
C ALA A 913 -5.70 -21.31 9.68
N GLN A 914 -5.74 -20.09 10.23
CA GLN A 914 -6.97 -19.32 10.38
C GLN A 914 -7.55 -18.88 9.03
N LEU A 915 -6.72 -18.34 8.11
CA LEU A 915 -7.14 -17.97 6.76
C LEU A 915 -7.71 -19.17 5.99
N VAL A 916 -7.08 -20.33 6.16
CA VAL A 916 -7.58 -21.61 5.64
C VAL A 916 -8.97 -21.89 6.19
N ASP A 917 -9.16 -21.90 7.52
CA ASP A 917 -10.46 -22.19 8.15
C ASP A 917 -11.58 -21.21 7.77
N GLU A 918 -11.27 -19.92 7.61
CA GLU A 918 -12.25 -18.86 7.35
C GLU A 918 -12.80 -18.89 5.91
N ILE A 919 -12.06 -19.45 4.95
CA ILE A 919 -12.44 -19.49 3.53
C ILE A 919 -12.86 -20.91 3.13
N PRO A 920 -14.16 -21.27 3.24
CA PRO A 920 -14.63 -22.61 2.93
C PRO A 920 -14.37 -22.95 1.45
N ASN A 921 -13.72 -24.09 1.19
CA ASN A 921 -13.29 -24.54 -0.14
C ASN A 921 -12.05 -23.85 -0.74
N MET A 922 -11.22 -23.14 0.04
CA MET A 922 -9.91 -22.70 -0.44
C MET A 922 -9.05 -23.90 -0.90
N VAL A 923 -8.50 -23.82 -2.10
CA VAL A 923 -7.67 -24.89 -2.68
C VAL A 923 -6.21 -24.58 -2.37
N VAL A 924 -5.60 -25.38 -1.49
CA VAL A 924 -4.17 -25.31 -1.19
C VAL A 924 -3.44 -26.27 -2.14
N GLU A 925 -2.51 -25.75 -2.93
CA GLU A 925 -1.69 -26.54 -3.84
C GLU A 925 -0.57 -27.30 -3.10
N ASP A 926 -0.12 -28.43 -3.65
CA ASP A 926 0.85 -29.32 -3.01
C ASP A 926 2.19 -28.62 -2.68
N HIS A 927 2.63 -27.65 -3.48
CA HIS A 927 3.86 -26.91 -3.21
C HIS A 927 3.74 -26.01 -1.97
N ILE A 928 2.54 -25.52 -1.66
CA ILE A 928 2.26 -24.74 -0.43
C ILE A 928 2.30 -25.68 0.78
N SER A 929 1.66 -26.84 0.66
CA SER A 929 1.71 -27.89 1.68
C SER A 929 3.16 -28.31 1.98
N ILE A 930 3.97 -28.55 0.95
CA ILE A 930 5.40 -28.88 1.08
C ILE A 930 6.18 -27.74 1.77
N LYS A 931 5.93 -26.46 1.45
CA LYS A 931 6.55 -25.32 2.15
C LYS A 931 6.18 -25.30 3.64
N VAL A 932 4.90 -25.53 3.97
CA VAL A 932 4.41 -25.57 5.36
C VAL A 932 5.03 -26.72 6.15
N HIS A 933 5.05 -27.94 5.59
CA HIS A 933 5.68 -29.08 6.26
C HIS A 933 7.18 -28.83 6.47
N ARG A 934 7.91 -28.35 5.46
CA ARG A 934 9.34 -28.00 5.62
C ARG A 934 9.58 -26.88 6.64
N SER A 935 8.69 -25.89 6.72
CA SER A 935 8.75 -24.85 7.76
C SER A 935 8.59 -25.47 9.15
N LEU A 936 7.62 -26.37 9.34
CA LEU A 936 7.41 -27.10 10.59
C LEU A 936 8.59 -28.01 10.96
N ASP A 937 9.19 -28.71 9.98
CA ASP A 937 10.35 -29.58 10.19
C ASP A 937 11.61 -28.76 10.53
N ALA A 938 11.85 -27.64 9.84
CA ALA A 938 12.92 -26.70 10.16
C ALA A 938 12.75 -26.10 11.57
N LEU A 939 11.51 -25.88 12.02
CA LEU A 939 11.21 -25.45 13.39
C LEU A 939 11.57 -26.54 14.44
N ASP A 940 11.48 -27.83 14.09
CA ASP A 940 12.04 -28.90 14.93
C ASP A 940 13.57 -28.91 14.92
N SER A 941 14.21 -28.64 13.78
CA SER A 941 15.67 -28.46 13.70
C SER A 941 16.15 -27.31 14.60
N VAL A 942 15.42 -26.20 14.68
CA VAL A 942 15.70 -25.12 15.66
C VAL A 942 15.65 -25.65 17.09
N SER A 943 14.59 -26.35 17.50
CA SER A 943 14.48 -26.90 18.85
C SER A 943 15.56 -27.96 19.18
N GLN A 944 16.01 -28.73 18.19
CA GLN A 944 17.09 -29.71 18.36
C GLN A 944 18.47 -29.05 18.45
N ALA A 945 18.74 -28.03 17.63
CA ALA A 945 19.99 -27.28 17.68
C ALA A 945 20.13 -26.51 19.02
N LEU A 946 19.03 -25.88 19.47
CA LEU A 946 18.95 -25.17 20.75
C LEU A 946 19.17 -26.10 21.97
N SER A 947 18.69 -27.35 21.93
CA SER A 947 18.95 -28.33 23.00
C SER A 947 20.36 -28.95 22.98
N ARG A 948 21.17 -28.62 21.96
CA ARG A 948 22.60 -28.98 21.84
C ARG A 948 23.54 -27.77 22.01
N ASP A 949 23.02 -26.62 22.45
CA ASP A 949 23.73 -25.33 22.50
C ASP A 949 24.33 -24.86 21.15
N SER A 950 23.77 -25.35 20.03
CA SER A 950 24.22 -25.07 18.66
C SER A 950 23.54 -23.81 18.10
N TYR A 951 23.88 -22.65 18.64
CA TYR A 951 23.20 -21.37 18.33
C TYR A 951 23.30 -20.93 16.85
N LEU A 952 24.34 -21.32 16.11
CA LEU A 952 24.45 -20.99 14.66
C LEU A 952 23.53 -21.85 13.80
N GLU A 953 23.45 -23.15 14.11
CA GLU A 953 22.55 -24.09 13.44
C GLU A 953 21.09 -23.70 13.74
N ALA A 954 20.79 -23.36 14.99
CA ALA A 954 19.50 -22.82 15.40
C ALA A 954 19.13 -21.54 14.64
N LEU A 955 20.06 -20.59 14.51
CA LEU A 955 19.84 -19.39 13.69
C LEU A 955 19.57 -19.77 12.24
N GLN A 956 20.40 -20.60 11.60
CA GLN A 956 20.24 -20.98 10.20
C GLN A 956 18.88 -21.65 9.93
N SER A 957 18.46 -22.61 10.76
CA SER A 957 17.14 -23.22 10.65
C SER A 957 16.00 -22.24 10.96
N SER A 958 16.23 -21.23 11.82
CA SER A 958 15.24 -20.17 12.10
C SER A 958 15.00 -19.27 10.88
N ILE A 959 16.05 -19.01 10.09
CA ILE A 959 15.95 -18.22 8.84
C ILE A 959 15.20 -19.02 7.78
N GLU A 960 15.51 -20.32 7.65
CA GLU A 960 14.80 -21.20 6.71
C GLU A 960 13.30 -21.32 7.04
N THR A 961 12.95 -21.53 8.32
CA THR A 961 11.53 -21.73 8.70
C THR A 961 10.68 -20.47 8.49
N VAL A 962 11.20 -19.27 8.77
CA VAL A 962 10.47 -18.01 8.54
C VAL A 962 10.32 -17.70 7.05
N GLU A 963 11.38 -17.89 6.24
CA GLU A 963 11.28 -17.71 4.80
C GLU A 963 10.27 -18.67 4.15
N LEU A 964 10.23 -19.94 4.59
CA LEU A 964 9.28 -20.92 4.07
C LEU A 964 7.84 -20.59 4.46
N ALA A 965 7.61 -20.11 5.69
CA ALA A 965 6.29 -19.68 6.15
C ALA A 965 5.78 -18.45 5.36
N GLU A 966 6.61 -17.41 5.19
CA GLU A 966 6.26 -16.23 4.39
C GLU A 966 6.03 -16.58 2.92
N LYS A 967 6.89 -17.42 2.31
CA LYS A 967 6.74 -17.90 0.93
C LYS A 967 5.53 -18.80 0.73
N ALA A 968 4.93 -19.36 1.79
CA ALA A 968 3.67 -20.08 1.74
C ALA A 968 2.47 -19.13 1.88
N PHE A 969 2.53 -18.19 2.84
CA PHE A 969 1.46 -17.25 3.13
C PHE A 969 1.24 -16.23 2.01
N PHE A 970 2.31 -15.68 1.43
CA PHE A 970 2.26 -14.71 0.33
C PHE A 970 2.34 -15.34 -1.07
N ASP A 971 2.09 -16.66 -1.21
CA ASP A 971 2.08 -17.31 -2.52
C ASP A 971 0.90 -16.77 -3.37
N PRO A 972 1.12 -16.33 -4.63
CA PRO A 972 0.07 -15.78 -5.48
C PRO A 972 -1.15 -16.71 -5.65
N THR A 973 -0.95 -18.03 -5.57
CA THR A 973 -2.01 -19.03 -5.70
C THR A 973 -3.03 -19.01 -4.55
N MET A 974 -2.62 -18.56 -3.35
CA MET A 974 -3.50 -18.43 -2.17
C MET A 974 -4.62 -17.39 -2.37
N VAL A 975 -4.43 -16.43 -3.28
CA VAL A 975 -5.38 -15.33 -3.55
C VAL A 975 -6.09 -15.49 -4.90
N SER A 976 -5.52 -16.24 -5.84
CA SER A 976 -5.93 -16.21 -7.25
C SER A 976 -7.10 -17.13 -7.63
N MET A 977 -7.55 -18.03 -6.75
CA MET A 977 -8.65 -18.95 -7.09
C MET A 977 -10.02 -18.33 -6.81
N LEU A 978 -10.66 -17.89 -7.89
CA LEU A 978 -12.06 -17.49 -7.99
C LEU A 978 -12.97 -18.41 -7.15
N TYR A 979 -13.47 -17.87 -6.04
CA TYR A 979 -14.55 -18.48 -5.27
C TYR A 979 -15.77 -18.61 -6.19
N PHE A 980 -16.04 -19.83 -6.65
CA PHE A 980 -17.26 -20.21 -7.37
C PHE A 980 -18.16 -20.96 -6.37
N PRO A 981 -19.13 -20.28 -5.73
CA PRO A 981 -20.09 -20.95 -4.87
C PRO A 981 -20.85 -22.01 -5.68
N ASP A 982 -21.22 -23.12 -5.05
CA ASP A 982 -21.98 -24.16 -5.74
C ASP A 982 -23.32 -23.65 -6.29
N GLU A 983 -23.91 -22.64 -5.64
CA GLU A 983 -25.05 -21.83 -6.12
C GLU A 983 -24.86 -21.32 -7.55
N HIS A 984 -23.66 -20.82 -7.90
CA HIS A 984 -23.37 -20.35 -9.26
C HIS A 984 -23.21 -21.49 -10.26
N LYS A 985 -22.75 -22.67 -9.83
CA LYS A 985 -22.76 -23.87 -10.69
C LYS A 985 -24.20 -24.26 -11.01
N TYR A 986 -25.08 -24.31 -10.01
CA TYR A 986 -26.51 -24.58 -10.23
C TYR A 986 -27.17 -23.53 -11.14
N ALA A 987 -26.88 -22.23 -10.95
CA ALA A 987 -27.42 -21.15 -11.78
C ALA A 987 -26.98 -21.24 -13.25
N ILE A 988 -25.76 -21.68 -13.54
CA ILE A 988 -25.25 -21.87 -14.91
C ILE A 988 -25.87 -23.10 -15.58
N TYR A 989 -26.02 -24.22 -14.85
CA TYR A 989 -26.47 -25.48 -15.44
C TYR A 989 -28.00 -25.66 -15.47
N MET A 990 -28.77 -25.08 -14.54
CA MET A 990 -30.24 -25.22 -14.53
C MET A 990 -30.91 -24.79 -15.84
N PRO A 991 -30.60 -23.63 -16.45
CA PRO A 991 -31.21 -23.21 -17.71
C PRO A 991 -30.94 -24.17 -18.88
N LEU A 992 -29.86 -24.96 -18.82
CA LEU A 992 -29.51 -25.92 -19.86
C LEU A 992 -30.24 -27.27 -19.70
N PHE A 993 -30.31 -27.76 -18.45
CA PHE A 993 -30.88 -29.09 -18.18
C PHE A 993 -32.40 -29.07 -17.95
N VAL A 994 -32.95 -28.08 -17.23
CA VAL A 994 -34.38 -28.06 -16.86
C VAL A 994 -35.32 -28.12 -18.08
N PRO A 995 -35.10 -27.38 -19.19
CA PRO A 995 -35.96 -27.46 -20.38
C PRO A 995 -35.93 -28.83 -21.09
N ILE A 996 -34.87 -29.61 -20.91
CA ILE A 996 -34.71 -30.95 -21.49
C ILE A 996 -35.28 -32.01 -20.54
N SER A 997 -35.02 -31.88 -19.24
CA SER A 997 -35.50 -32.83 -18.22
C SER A 997 -37.02 -32.84 -18.08
N VAL A 998 -37.69 -31.68 -18.10
CA VAL A 998 -39.15 -31.63 -17.84
C VAL A 998 -39.98 -32.39 -18.89
N PRO A 999 -39.80 -32.20 -20.22
CA PRO A 999 -40.51 -32.99 -21.23
C PRO A 999 -40.22 -34.49 -21.15
N LEU A 1000 -38.97 -34.88 -20.82
CA LEU A 1000 -38.57 -36.29 -20.71
C LEU A 1000 -39.11 -36.97 -19.46
N ILE A 1001 -39.23 -36.26 -18.33
CA ILE A 1001 -39.96 -36.72 -17.15
C ILE A 1001 -41.45 -36.89 -17.48
N MET A 1002 -42.07 -35.94 -18.19
CA MET A 1002 -43.48 -36.09 -18.61
C MET A 1002 -43.70 -37.25 -19.59
N ALA A 1003 -42.76 -37.50 -20.51
CA ALA A 1003 -42.80 -38.65 -21.41
C ALA A 1003 -42.67 -39.96 -20.63
N LEU A 1004 -41.73 -40.05 -19.69
CA LEU A 1004 -41.55 -41.22 -18.82
C LEU A 1004 -42.82 -41.49 -17.98
N LEU A 1005 -43.42 -40.47 -17.39
CA LEU A 1005 -44.67 -40.58 -16.64
C LEU A 1005 -45.86 -41.03 -17.51
N LYS A 1006 -45.98 -40.53 -18.75
CA LYS A 1006 -46.98 -41.01 -19.72
C LYS A 1006 -46.77 -42.49 -20.06
N GLU A 1007 -45.53 -42.92 -20.27
CA GLU A 1007 -45.22 -44.31 -20.63
C GLU A 1007 -45.48 -45.28 -19.45
N ILE A 1008 -45.13 -44.89 -18.22
CA ILE A 1008 -45.48 -45.63 -17.00
C ILE A 1008 -47.01 -45.73 -16.83
N LYS A 1009 -47.75 -44.64 -17.13
CA LYS A 1009 -49.22 -44.63 -17.06
C LYS A 1009 -49.85 -45.56 -18.10
N LYS A 1010 -49.32 -45.57 -19.34
CA LYS A 1010 -49.70 -46.55 -20.38
C LYS A 1010 -49.44 -47.99 -19.93
N LEU A 1011 -48.25 -48.29 -19.41
CA LEU A 1011 -47.90 -49.64 -18.92
C LEU A 1011 -48.83 -50.13 -17.80
N LYS A 1012 -49.23 -49.25 -16.87
CA LYS A 1012 -50.24 -49.58 -15.85
C LYS A 1012 -51.62 -49.86 -16.47
N GLN A 1013 -52.04 -49.08 -17.47
CA GLN A 1013 -53.29 -49.32 -18.19
C GLN A 1013 -53.27 -50.64 -18.98
N THR A 1014 -52.18 -50.99 -19.67
CA THR A 1014 -52.07 -52.26 -20.38
C THR A 1014 -52.09 -53.47 -19.43
N LYS A 1015 -51.52 -53.34 -18.21
CA LYS A 1015 -51.65 -54.37 -17.17
C LYS A 1015 -53.09 -54.54 -16.69
N ASN A 1016 -53.81 -53.44 -16.46
CA ASN A 1016 -55.22 -53.48 -16.03
C ASN A 1016 -56.19 -53.96 -17.13
N ILE A 1017 -55.81 -53.88 -18.41
CA ILE A 1017 -56.57 -54.47 -19.53
C ILE A 1017 -56.29 -55.97 -19.60
N LYS A 1018 -55.02 -56.41 -19.51
CA LYS A 1018 -54.69 -57.84 -19.42
C LYS A 1018 -55.36 -58.56 -18.23
N MET A 1019 -55.48 -57.91 -17.09
CA MET A 1019 -56.24 -58.42 -15.91
C MET A 1019 -57.78 -58.34 -16.06
N LYS A 1020 -58.30 -57.97 -17.24
CA LYS A 1020 -59.73 -57.99 -17.59
C LYS A 1020 -60.04 -58.92 -18.77
N ASP A 1021 -59.02 -59.30 -19.54
CA ASP A 1021 -59.08 -60.27 -20.63
C ASP A 1021 -58.59 -61.67 -20.20
N GLU A 1022 -58.03 -61.79 -18.98
CA GLU A 1022 -57.84 -63.01 -18.17
C GLU A 1022 -58.97 -63.12 -17.12
#